data_AF-R7C5F1-F1
#
_entry.id   AF-R7C5F1-F1
#
_cell.length_a   1.000
_cell.length_b   1.000
_cell.length_c   1.000
_cell.angle_alpha   90.00
_cell.angle_beta   90.00
_cell.angle_gamma   90.00
#
_symmetry.space_group_name_H-M   'P 1'
#
loop_
_entity.id
_entity.type
_entity.pdbx_description
1 polymer ?
#
loop_
_entity_poly.entity_id
_entity_poly.type
_entity_poly.pdbx_seq_one_letter_code
_entity_poly.pdbx_strand_id
1 'polypeptide(L)'
;MQKAKKWIAGVLTLAMVGSSLVTAPEMQAKKKTKGFTISKVAGTYTGKVTVKVKAKKGYTVYYTTGKKLSTGKKIKSQKTKTFTFKKTKTLRIYAVKKKLSAKKLKKISTKKMKSYKYIIVKKQATVTQTPKTATQTPAVTSTAMATANPVATPGDSQYTGDDSASDFTEPVRMEYDETDSDVSETDATQIELTTTAPSKKISMDNYEISKKNKLTITKSGTYVVTTEEGQTVDGLIEIDYADDTDEGTTHLILKEVSLTSSNNTEPTSDTGLITVKSSVARAVLTVADGTVTTLTDTGATGIDKDDGTSTTYTAGIVCKKTPLTINGAGTLNITSENGNGIKCTNVMKMKDVTLNVSGKEEAATGHNGVTAKLGLGVKDAKISIHSDGDALKTTLDDTDVAGDSTLAELGNMDLDGGEYTLVSENGDGISVYRTLYLNPKNLSVTTKNAAQATTDSSYKGIKAGLTIYVPETAGTITADTSATYQASRASGDSNDSYADDTIHCNGYIKIDGGTFNLAAGDDAIHSDSGLVINAGTIDVTASYEGLESGDITINGGKITIKSRDDGMNAAGGQDGTTSTGPGMPGDWFHKGDSASSTKYQIIINNGDITVDADGDGIDSNGNIFFKGGTVIVNGSTNGGNGALDYGDSSDCVCEISGGTLIAAGAVGMDAAPTSGSSQPAVNVRLSSQASAGTYVVLKDSDGNTVLTAQPAKKFQSVVMSSPKIQLGKTYTVYYGSDLNSLTKGDSVTFTSVSMSTGSSSSGGWGGPGGQGGPGGQGGPGGSR
;
A
#
# COMPACT_ATOMS: atom_id res chain seq x y z
N MET A 1 -18.64 37.75 34.19
CA MET A 1 -18.62 37.15 35.55
C MET A 1 -19.61 35.97 35.57
N GLN A 2 -19.19 34.84 36.18
CA GLN A 2 -19.96 33.65 36.65
C GLN A 2 -20.76 32.82 35.62
N LYS A 3 -20.29 31.62 35.21
CA LYS A 3 -20.41 30.27 35.85
C LYS A 3 -21.86 29.71 35.79
N ALA A 4 -22.20 28.45 35.56
CA ALA A 4 -21.58 27.21 35.06
C ALA A 4 -22.64 26.07 35.21
N LYS A 5 -22.59 25.06 34.33
CA LYS A 5 -22.88 23.61 34.54
C LYS A 5 -24.32 23.03 34.55
N LYS A 6 -24.51 22.12 33.57
CA LYS A 6 -24.89 20.67 33.61
C LYS A 6 -26.23 20.25 34.26
N TRP A 7 -27.00 19.40 33.57
CA TRP A 7 -27.01 17.92 33.65
C TRP A 7 -27.94 17.32 32.58
N ILE A 8 -27.48 16.27 31.87
CA ILE A 8 -28.28 15.36 31.04
C ILE A 8 -28.11 13.96 31.66
N ALA A 9 -29.22 13.26 31.86
CA ALA A 9 -29.35 11.81 32.07
C ALA A 9 -30.56 11.38 31.20
N GLY A 10 -30.62 10.26 30.49
CA GLY A 10 -29.78 9.08 30.39
C GLY A 10 -30.67 7.82 30.48
N VAL A 11 -30.84 7.08 29.37
CA VAL A 11 -31.21 5.64 29.22
C VAL A 11 -30.87 5.31 27.75
N LEU A 12 -29.95 4.44 27.29
CA LEU A 12 -29.41 3.10 27.59
C LEU A 12 -30.28 1.89 27.20
N THR A 13 -29.94 1.28 26.06
CA THR A 13 -29.92 -0.16 25.70
C THR A 13 -29.22 -0.23 24.34
N LEU A 14 -27.98 -0.70 24.12
CA LEU A 14 -27.21 -1.92 24.42
C LEU A 14 -27.58 -3.16 23.57
N ALA A 15 -26.82 -3.38 22.50
CA ALA A 15 -26.35 -4.70 22.04
C ALA A 15 -25.09 -4.53 21.15
N MET A 16 -23.91 -4.80 21.70
CA MET A 16 -22.65 -5.01 20.97
C MET A 16 -22.08 -6.35 21.41
N VAL A 17 -21.85 -7.25 20.46
CA VAL A 17 -21.04 -8.45 20.64
C VAL A 17 -19.60 -8.06 20.32
N GLY A 18 -18.79 -7.88 21.36
CA GLY A 18 -17.37 -7.51 21.22
C GLY A 18 -16.47 -8.75 21.16
N SER A 19 -15.76 -8.93 20.04
CA SER A 19 -14.59 -9.81 19.94
C SER A 19 -13.34 -9.02 20.37
N SER A 20 -12.68 -9.53 21.40
CA SER A 20 -11.52 -8.92 22.04
C SER A 20 -10.23 -9.24 21.29
N LEU A 21 -9.74 -8.29 20.48
CA LEU A 21 -8.39 -8.28 19.90
C LEU A 21 -7.35 -7.92 20.97
N VAL A 22 -6.45 -8.87 21.25
CA VAL A 22 -5.25 -8.64 22.06
C VAL A 22 -4.10 -8.45 21.08
N THR A 23 -3.76 -7.20 20.80
CA THR A 23 -2.61 -6.80 19.98
C THR A 23 -1.29 -7.25 20.61
N ALA A 24 -0.44 -7.91 19.82
CA ALA A 24 0.97 -8.12 20.15
C ALA A 24 1.74 -6.80 19.92
N PRO A 25 2.76 -6.47 20.72
CA PRO A 25 3.41 -5.17 20.64
C PRO A 25 4.43 -5.09 19.51
N GLU A 26 4.31 -4.04 18.68
CA GLU A 26 5.24 -3.55 17.66
C GLU A 26 6.72 -3.65 18.08
N MET A 27 7.57 -4.06 17.13
CA MET A 27 9.02 -3.96 17.29
C MET A 27 9.55 -2.61 16.75
N GLN A 28 9.15 -1.50 17.38
CA GLN A 28 9.71 -0.17 17.07
C GLN A 28 11.18 -0.02 17.52
N ALA A 29 11.97 0.62 16.67
CA ALA A 29 13.38 0.96 16.88
C ALA A 29 13.65 1.71 18.21
N LYS A 30 14.82 1.45 18.80
CA LYS A 30 15.30 2.02 20.07
C LYS A 30 15.38 3.57 20.00
N LYS A 31 14.32 4.30 20.37
CA LYS A 31 14.36 5.78 20.52
C LYS A 31 15.57 6.22 21.36
N LYS A 32 16.55 6.89 20.75
CA LYS A 32 17.78 7.40 21.38
C LYS A 32 17.46 8.53 22.35
N THR A 33 17.14 8.22 23.60
CA THR A 33 16.91 9.24 24.65
C THR A 33 18.21 9.87 25.17
N LYS A 34 18.21 11.20 25.40
CA LYS A 34 19.34 11.92 26.03
C LYS A 34 19.48 11.47 27.49
N GLY A 35 20.62 10.83 27.80
CA GLY A 35 20.99 10.44 29.17
C GLY A 35 20.67 9.00 29.63
N PHE A 36 19.87 8.23 28.89
CA PHE A 36 19.59 6.81 29.20
C PHE A 36 19.19 6.00 27.96
N THR A 37 19.03 4.69 28.10
CA THR A 37 18.35 3.79 27.15
C THR A 37 17.29 2.96 27.87
N ILE A 38 16.27 2.50 27.14
CA ILE A 38 15.16 1.70 27.66
C ILE A 38 14.93 0.48 26.75
N SER A 39 14.72 -0.72 27.32
CA SER A 39 14.72 -1.97 26.55
C SER A 39 13.37 -2.39 25.96
N LYS A 40 12.27 -1.75 26.37
CA LYS A 40 10.90 -2.06 25.90
C LYS A 40 10.09 -0.77 25.80
N VAL A 41 9.38 -0.63 24.68
CA VAL A 41 8.56 0.53 24.33
C VAL A 41 7.36 0.63 25.30
N ALA A 42 6.85 1.83 25.54
CA ALA A 42 5.62 2.00 26.31
C ALA A 42 4.43 1.55 25.45
N GLY A 43 3.55 0.71 25.99
CA GLY A 43 2.44 0.14 25.21
C GLY A 43 1.63 -0.88 26.01
N THR A 44 0.79 -1.64 25.31
CA THR A 44 -0.06 -2.69 25.89
C THR A 44 0.65 -4.05 25.89
N TYR A 45 0.53 -4.78 27.00
CA TYR A 45 1.17 -6.08 27.20
C TYR A 45 0.23 -7.03 27.94
N THR A 46 0.23 -8.31 27.55
CA THR A 46 -0.53 -9.36 28.22
C THR A 46 0.27 -9.96 29.38
N GLY A 47 -0.31 -10.02 30.57
CA GLY A 47 0.30 -10.65 31.75
C GLY A 47 1.33 -9.79 32.50
N LYS A 48 2.60 -9.74 32.04
CA LYS A 48 3.67 -8.94 32.67
C LYS A 48 4.67 -8.41 31.64
N VAL A 49 5.20 -7.21 31.87
CA VAL A 49 6.31 -6.65 31.06
C VAL A 49 7.53 -6.38 31.94
N THR A 50 8.73 -6.71 31.42
CA THR A 50 10.02 -6.44 32.07
C THR A 50 10.82 -5.43 31.25
N VAL A 51 11.11 -4.28 31.84
CA VAL A 51 11.75 -3.12 31.21
C VAL A 51 13.09 -2.85 31.89
N LYS A 52 14.19 -2.81 31.12
CA LYS A 52 15.52 -2.42 31.59
C LYS A 52 15.79 -0.97 31.22
N VAL A 53 16.19 -0.15 32.18
CA VAL A 53 16.65 1.23 31.97
C VAL A 53 18.14 1.33 32.30
N LYS A 54 18.96 1.73 31.33
CA LYS A 54 20.42 1.92 31.53
C LYS A 54 20.78 3.41 31.46
N ALA A 55 21.45 3.92 32.49
CA ALA A 55 21.95 5.30 32.48
C ALA A 55 23.16 5.42 31.55
N LYS A 56 23.20 6.44 30.68
CA LYS A 56 24.38 6.73 29.83
C LYS A 56 25.53 7.29 30.68
N LYS A 57 26.76 7.21 30.16
CA LYS A 57 27.97 7.73 30.84
C LYS A 57 27.77 9.21 31.22
N GLY A 58 28.05 9.55 32.48
CA GLY A 58 27.91 10.91 33.01
C GLY A 58 26.50 11.31 33.44
N TYR A 59 25.50 10.43 33.37
CA TYR A 59 24.13 10.73 33.79
C TYR A 59 23.73 9.97 35.06
N THR A 60 23.00 10.65 35.95
CA THR A 60 22.18 10.03 37.00
C THR A 60 20.72 10.08 36.54
N VAL A 61 20.05 8.92 36.57
CA VAL A 61 18.67 8.79 36.11
C VAL A 61 17.76 8.58 37.30
N TYR A 62 16.94 9.58 37.63
CA TYR A 62 15.92 9.46 38.67
C TYR A 62 14.64 8.86 38.09
N TYR A 63 13.97 8.00 38.83
CA TYR A 63 12.76 7.33 38.38
C TYR A 63 11.65 7.31 39.44
N THR A 64 10.40 7.26 38.99
CA THR A 64 9.25 7.05 39.87
C THR A 64 8.09 6.44 39.08
N THR A 65 7.24 5.67 39.76
CA THR A 65 5.92 5.26 39.23
C THR A 65 4.79 6.13 39.77
N GLY A 66 5.11 7.08 40.67
CA GLY A 66 4.18 8.06 41.24
C GLY A 66 4.37 9.45 40.66
N LYS A 67 3.95 10.48 41.40
CA LYS A 67 4.03 11.89 40.98
C LYS A 67 5.34 12.60 41.39
N LYS A 68 6.11 12.06 42.34
CA LYS A 68 7.31 12.71 42.92
C LYS A 68 8.56 11.82 42.81
N LEU A 69 9.71 12.45 42.59
CA LEU A 69 11.04 11.81 42.60
C LEU A 69 11.65 11.84 44.01
N SER A 70 12.58 10.92 44.28
CA SER A 70 13.34 10.86 45.55
C SER A 70 14.81 10.53 45.32
N THR A 71 15.65 10.83 46.30
CA THR A 71 17.11 10.56 46.25
C THR A 71 17.47 9.07 46.24
N GLY A 72 16.55 8.22 46.71
CA GLY A 72 16.70 6.77 46.76
C GLY A 72 16.32 6.03 45.47
N LYS A 73 15.49 6.64 44.61
CA LYS A 73 15.06 6.04 43.32
C LYS A 73 15.87 6.61 42.16
N LYS A 74 17.12 6.14 42.04
CA LYS A 74 18.05 6.55 40.97
C LYS A 74 18.85 5.40 40.39
N ILE A 75 19.29 5.56 39.16
CA ILE A 75 20.22 4.68 38.45
C ILE A 75 21.51 5.48 38.27
N LYS A 76 22.62 4.95 38.77
CA LYS A 76 23.95 5.57 38.64
C LYS A 76 24.44 5.44 37.19
N SER A 77 25.31 6.35 36.76
CA SER A 77 25.96 6.33 35.44
C SER A 77 26.42 4.92 35.05
N GLN A 78 26.11 4.51 33.81
CA GLN A 78 26.43 3.20 33.22
C GLN A 78 25.80 1.98 33.90
N LYS A 79 24.99 2.15 34.95
CA LYS A 79 24.25 1.04 35.58
C LYS A 79 22.87 0.88 34.97
N THR A 80 22.31 -0.32 35.13
CA THR A 80 21.00 -0.72 34.64
C THR A 80 20.07 -1.04 35.80
N LYS A 81 18.80 -0.66 35.71
CA LYS A 81 17.74 -1.09 36.62
C LYS A 81 16.62 -1.77 35.83
N THR A 82 16.17 -2.91 36.32
CA THR A 82 15.04 -3.67 35.77
C THR A 82 13.75 -3.34 36.52
N PHE A 83 12.68 -3.11 35.78
CA PHE A 83 11.31 -2.89 36.27
C PHE A 83 10.41 -3.99 35.72
N THR A 84 9.65 -4.66 36.56
CA THR A 84 8.64 -5.63 36.13
C THR A 84 7.26 -5.12 36.53
N PHE A 85 6.39 -4.88 35.54
CA PHE A 85 5.02 -4.43 35.77
C PHE A 85 4.06 -5.60 35.54
N LYS A 86 3.29 -5.94 36.59
CA LYS A 86 2.19 -6.93 36.56
C LYS A 86 0.80 -6.26 36.50
N LYS A 87 0.76 -4.93 36.49
CA LYS A 87 -0.44 -4.07 36.43
C LYS A 87 -0.07 -2.82 35.64
N THR A 88 -1.06 -2.13 35.07
CA THR A 88 -0.85 -0.87 34.35
C THR A 88 -0.09 0.15 35.21
N LYS A 89 1.05 0.63 34.73
CA LYS A 89 1.92 1.60 35.42
C LYS A 89 2.55 2.58 34.45
N THR A 90 2.68 3.84 34.89
CA THR A 90 3.50 4.83 34.19
C THR A 90 4.86 4.95 34.87
N LEU A 91 5.93 4.59 34.17
CA LEU A 91 7.30 4.84 34.59
C LEU A 91 7.71 6.26 34.15
N ARG A 92 8.08 7.11 35.11
CA ARG A 92 8.58 8.46 34.85
C ARG A 92 10.07 8.51 35.10
N ILE A 93 10.80 9.11 34.16
CA ILE A 93 12.26 9.16 34.16
C ILE A 93 12.75 10.60 33.98
N TYR A 94 13.77 10.97 34.76
CA TYR A 94 14.44 12.25 34.68
C TYR A 94 15.96 12.07 34.76
N ALA A 95 16.65 12.32 33.64
CA ALA A 95 18.10 12.13 33.53
C ALA A 95 18.84 13.46 33.63
N VAL A 96 19.88 13.52 34.46
CA VAL A 96 20.68 14.74 34.70
C VAL A 96 22.17 14.41 34.84
N LYS A 97 23.04 15.34 34.43
CA LYS A 97 24.50 15.17 34.57
C LYS A 97 25.00 15.36 36.02
N LYS A 98 24.34 16.22 36.80
CA LYS A 98 24.67 16.48 38.22
C LYS A 98 23.60 15.91 39.14
N LYS A 99 24.01 15.29 40.26
CA LYS A 99 23.09 14.78 41.29
C LYS A 99 22.28 15.93 41.89
N LEU A 100 21.00 15.68 42.15
CA LEU A 100 20.07 16.66 42.73
C LEU A 100 19.79 16.35 44.20
N SER A 101 19.59 17.40 45.00
CA SER A 101 19.15 17.30 46.39
C SER A 101 17.69 16.89 46.51
N ALA A 102 17.30 16.36 47.67
CA ALA A 102 15.91 15.97 47.93
C ALA A 102 14.91 17.13 47.75
N LYS A 103 15.29 18.36 48.13
CA LYS A 103 14.48 19.57 47.96
C LYS A 103 14.25 19.90 46.48
N LYS A 104 15.29 19.76 45.63
CA LYS A 104 15.18 19.97 44.17
C LYS A 104 14.31 18.89 43.51
N LEU A 105 14.51 17.61 43.87
CA LEU A 105 13.76 16.49 43.28
C LEU A 105 12.25 16.56 43.57
N LYS A 106 11.85 16.99 44.77
CA LYS A 106 10.43 17.15 45.14
C LYS A 106 9.73 18.27 44.34
N LYS A 107 10.47 19.25 43.81
CA LYS A 107 9.95 20.38 43.03
C LYS A 107 9.87 20.11 41.51
N ILE A 108 10.41 19.00 41.02
CA ILE A 108 10.35 18.68 39.59
C ILE A 108 8.93 18.26 39.22
N SER A 109 8.30 19.07 38.37
CA SER A 109 6.97 18.78 37.81
C SER A 109 7.00 17.54 36.91
N THR A 110 5.91 16.77 36.88
CA THR A 110 5.74 15.61 36.00
C THR A 110 5.88 15.96 34.52
N LYS A 111 5.54 17.20 34.11
CA LYS A 111 5.73 17.69 32.73
C LYS A 111 7.21 17.72 32.30
N LYS A 112 8.13 17.85 33.26
CA LYS A 112 9.58 17.83 33.01
C LYS A 112 10.18 16.43 33.01
N MET A 113 9.38 15.38 33.23
CA MET A 113 9.81 13.98 33.23
C MET A 113 9.36 13.28 31.94
N LYS A 114 10.21 12.43 31.38
CA LYS A 114 9.79 11.52 30.30
C LYS A 114 8.90 10.43 30.90
N SER A 115 7.73 10.19 30.31
CA SER A 115 6.72 9.28 30.84
C SER A 115 6.50 8.11 29.89
N TYR A 116 6.51 6.89 30.43
CA TYR A 116 6.34 5.64 29.69
C TYR A 116 5.18 4.85 30.32
N LYS A 117 4.03 4.78 29.64
CA LYS A 117 2.83 4.08 30.12
C LYS A 117 2.84 2.64 29.63
N TYR A 118 2.92 1.70 30.56
CA TYR A 118 2.82 0.27 30.28
C TYR A 118 1.43 -0.20 30.73
N ILE A 119 0.59 -0.58 29.77
CA ILE A 119 -0.76 -1.08 30.00
C ILE A 119 -0.67 -2.60 30.11
N ILE A 120 -1.14 -3.17 31.23
CA ILE A 120 -1.13 -4.63 31.43
C ILE A 120 -2.57 -5.13 31.36
N VAL A 121 -2.88 -5.89 30.32
CA VAL A 121 -4.15 -6.60 30.18
C VAL A 121 -4.04 -7.98 30.84
N LYS A 122 -5.09 -8.38 31.57
CA LYS A 122 -5.16 -9.73 32.16
C LYS A 122 -5.42 -10.73 31.03
N LYS A 123 -4.64 -11.81 30.99
CA LYS A 123 -4.96 -12.97 30.15
C LYS A 123 -6.34 -13.49 30.59
N GLN A 124 -7.32 -13.58 29.67
CA GLN A 124 -8.57 -14.28 29.97
C GLN A 124 -8.23 -15.74 30.28
N ALA A 125 -8.80 -16.26 31.37
CA ALA A 125 -8.62 -17.64 31.77
C ALA A 125 -9.54 -18.51 30.91
N THR A 126 -8.97 -19.26 29.98
CA THR A 126 -9.65 -20.43 29.42
C THR A 126 -9.74 -21.47 30.54
N VAL A 127 -10.97 -21.90 30.85
CA VAL A 127 -11.24 -22.93 31.86
C VAL A 127 -10.74 -24.26 31.30
N THR A 128 -9.68 -24.80 31.89
CA THR A 128 -9.21 -26.16 31.63
C THR A 128 -9.38 -26.97 32.91
N GLN A 129 -10.28 -27.95 32.87
CA GLN A 129 -10.45 -28.92 33.95
C GLN A 129 -9.21 -29.81 34.05
N THR A 130 -8.78 -30.09 35.27
CA THR A 130 -7.58 -30.86 35.61
C THR A 130 -7.92 -32.34 35.81
N PRO A 131 -7.17 -33.29 35.22
CA PRO A 131 -7.15 -34.67 35.70
C PRO A 131 -6.01 -34.91 36.70
N LYS A 132 -6.28 -35.84 37.61
CA LYS A 132 -5.53 -36.21 38.80
C LYS A 132 -4.42 -37.23 38.48
N THR A 133 -3.26 -37.01 39.09
CA THR A 133 -2.16 -37.90 39.53
C THR A 133 -1.90 -39.28 38.87
N ALA A 134 -0.77 -39.34 38.16
CA ALA A 134 0.34 -40.32 38.10
C ALA A 134 0.13 -41.85 38.26
N THR A 135 0.75 -42.60 37.34
CA THR A 135 1.56 -43.81 37.64
C THR A 135 2.71 -43.93 36.62
N GLN A 136 3.83 -44.50 37.06
CA GLN A 136 5.18 -44.44 36.49
C GLN A 136 5.43 -45.38 35.29
N THR A 137 6.50 -45.01 34.58
CA THR A 137 7.31 -45.59 33.48
C THR A 137 7.47 -47.12 33.45
N PRO A 138 7.85 -47.71 32.29
CA PRO A 138 9.27 -47.93 32.04
C PRO A 138 9.75 -47.48 30.64
N ALA A 139 10.98 -46.98 30.62
CA ALA A 139 11.72 -46.58 29.44
C ALA A 139 12.04 -47.82 28.60
N VAL A 140 11.81 -47.73 27.28
CA VAL A 140 12.40 -48.64 26.31
C VAL A 140 13.01 -47.80 25.19
N THR A 141 14.28 -48.12 24.98
CA THR A 141 15.27 -47.62 24.02
C THR A 141 14.73 -47.30 22.63
N SER A 142 14.96 -46.06 22.19
CA SER A 142 14.82 -45.60 20.82
C SER A 142 15.89 -46.21 19.92
N THR A 143 15.49 -47.01 18.95
CA THR A 143 16.28 -47.23 17.73
C THR A 143 16.14 -46.00 16.84
N ALA A 144 17.27 -45.40 16.49
CA ALA A 144 17.35 -44.25 15.60
C ALA A 144 16.79 -44.61 14.22
N MET A 145 15.76 -43.88 13.79
CA MET A 145 15.37 -43.76 12.38
C MET A 145 15.53 -42.29 11.98
N ALA A 146 15.96 -42.10 10.74
CA ALA A 146 16.55 -40.90 10.16
C ALA A 146 15.86 -39.60 10.60
N THR A 147 16.66 -38.67 11.11
CA THR A 147 16.31 -37.27 11.25
C THR A 147 15.90 -36.73 9.88
N ALA A 148 14.63 -36.35 9.74
CA ALA A 148 14.19 -35.51 8.63
C ALA A 148 15.11 -34.27 8.57
N ASN A 149 15.64 -33.98 7.38
CA ASN A 149 16.35 -32.73 7.14
C ASN A 149 15.39 -31.56 7.44
N PRO A 150 15.82 -30.51 8.15
CA PRO A 150 14.97 -29.35 8.38
C PRO A 150 14.70 -28.61 7.07
N VAL A 151 13.43 -28.39 6.79
CA VAL A 151 12.87 -27.45 5.81
C VAL A 151 13.48 -26.07 6.01
N ALA A 152 13.91 -25.42 4.94
CA ALA A 152 14.49 -24.09 4.98
C ALA A 152 13.46 -23.06 5.47
N THR A 153 13.79 -22.37 6.56
CA THR A 153 13.07 -21.19 7.04
C THR A 153 13.60 -19.95 6.31
N PRO A 154 12.82 -18.89 6.08
CA PRO A 154 13.38 -17.59 5.66
C PRO A 154 14.49 -17.16 6.64
N GLY A 155 15.72 -17.01 6.12
CA GLY A 155 16.93 -16.75 6.90
C GLY A 155 17.84 -17.97 7.20
N ASP A 156 17.50 -19.18 6.75
CA ASP A 156 18.42 -20.33 6.76
C ASP A 156 19.35 -20.31 5.53
N SER A 157 20.53 -20.92 5.63
CA SER A 157 21.54 -20.94 4.55
C SER A 157 21.15 -21.72 3.28
N GLN A 158 19.92 -22.24 3.23
CA GLN A 158 19.32 -22.95 2.10
C GLN A 158 18.10 -22.20 1.52
N TYR A 159 17.77 -21.01 2.05
CA TYR A 159 16.76 -20.11 1.51
C TYR A 159 17.33 -19.39 0.28
N THR A 160 16.67 -19.55 -0.88
CA THR A 160 17.07 -18.97 -2.17
C THR A 160 16.03 -18.00 -2.74
N GLY A 161 14.94 -17.71 -2.00
CA GLY A 161 14.05 -16.60 -2.35
C GLY A 161 14.83 -15.30 -2.28
N ASP A 162 14.52 -14.34 -3.17
CA ASP A 162 15.20 -13.06 -3.16
C ASP A 162 15.05 -12.47 -1.74
N ASP A 163 16.17 -12.17 -1.08
CA ASP A 163 16.18 -11.60 0.26
C ASP A 163 15.82 -10.11 0.11
N SER A 164 14.55 -9.88 -0.24
CA SER A 164 13.84 -8.64 -0.61
C SER A 164 14.01 -7.44 0.33
N ALA A 165 14.84 -7.57 1.37
CA ALA A 165 15.30 -6.45 2.17
C ALA A 165 16.42 -5.64 1.50
N SER A 166 17.14 -6.15 0.49
CA SER A 166 18.19 -5.37 -0.20
C SER A 166 17.64 -4.37 -1.23
N ASP A 167 16.49 -4.69 -1.84
CA ASP A 167 15.98 -3.97 -3.01
C ASP A 167 14.76 -3.08 -2.66
N PHE A 168 14.19 -3.25 -1.46
CA PHE A 168 13.20 -2.34 -0.91
C PHE A 168 13.82 -0.95 -0.61
N THR A 169 13.31 0.08 -1.28
CA THR A 169 13.68 1.48 -1.02
C THR A 169 12.64 2.12 -0.10
N GLU A 170 13.04 2.51 1.12
CA GLU A 170 12.12 3.16 2.06
C GLU A 170 11.57 4.47 1.46
N PRO A 171 10.24 4.66 1.36
CA PRO A 171 9.71 5.85 0.72
C PRO A 171 10.09 7.15 1.42
N VAL A 172 10.45 8.13 0.60
CA VAL A 172 10.92 9.43 1.08
C VAL A 172 9.73 10.22 1.61
N ARG A 173 9.80 10.62 2.87
CA ARG A 173 8.80 11.48 3.52
C ARG A 173 9.06 12.95 3.21
N MET A 174 7.99 13.68 2.90
CA MET A 174 8.07 15.12 2.68
C MET A 174 8.13 15.85 4.03
N GLU A 175 9.18 16.66 4.20
CA GLU A 175 9.33 17.50 5.38
C GLU A 175 8.61 18.84 5.20
N TYR A 176 7.96 19.31 6.26
CA TYR A 176 7.25 20.59 6.30
C TYR A 176 7.87 21.48 7.38
N ASP A 177 8.23 22.72 7.02
CA ASP A 177 8.78 23.70 7.94
C ASP A 177 7.72 24.75 8.37
N GLU A 178 8.14 25.77 9.13
CA GLU A 178 7.23 26.82 9.62
C GLU A 178 6.66 27.66 8.47
N THR A 179 7.42 27.87 7.40
CA THR A 179 6.98 28.65 6.22
C THR A 179 5.88 27.91 5.46
N ASP A 180 5.94 26.58 5.42
CA ASP A 180 4.92 25.76 4.76
C ASP A 180 3.56 25.81 5.47
N SER A 181 3.55 26.20 6.74
CA SER A 181 2.33 26.33 7.56
C SER A 181 1.95 27.78 7.84
N ASP A 182 2.69 28.75 7.30
CA ASP A 182 2.40 30.16 7.54
C ASP A 182 1.19 30.59 6.72
N VAL A 183 0.25 31.22 7.41
CA VAL A 183 -1.00 31.77 6.86
C VAL A 183 -1.22 33.22 7.35
N SER A 184 -0.19 33.83 7.95
CA SER A 184 -0.26 35.16 8.55
C SER A 184 -0.31 36.26 7.49
N GLU A 185 -1.29 37.16 7.61
CA GLU A 185 -1.37 38.41 6.82
C GLU A 185 -0.53 39.56 7.42
N THR A 186 0.31 39.27 8.43
CA THR A 186 1.13 40.31 9.09
C THR A 186 2.08 40.97 8.10
N ASP A 187 2.13 42.30 8.13
CA ASP A 187 2.94 43.14 7.24
C ASP A 187 2.65 42.96 5.73
N ALA A 188 1.48 42.39 5.38
CA ALA A 188 1.12 42.14 4.00
C ALA A 188 0.81 43.41 3.21
N THR A 189 1.31 43.47 1.98
CA THR A 189 0.87 44.45 0.97
C THR A 189 -0.50 44.03 0.44
N GLN A 190 -1.49 44.91 0.54
CA GLN A 190 -2.86 44.66 0.07
C GLN A 190 -3.00 45.07 -1.39
N ILE A 191 -3.54 44.17 -2.23
CA ILE A 191 -3.71 44.40 -3.66
C ILE A 191 -5.11 43.92 -4.07
N GLU A 192 -5.85 44.78 -4.76
CA GLU A 192 -7.15 44.46 -5.35
C GLU A 192 -7.05 44.54 -6.88
N LEU A 193 -7.45 43.46 -7.56
CA LEU A 193 -7.63 43.43 -9.01
C LEU A 193 -9.08 43.74 -9.35
N THR A 194 -9.31 44.70 -10.25
CA THR A 194 -10.65 45.13 -10.64
C THR A 194 -10.99 44.66 -12.05
N THR A 195 -12.29 44.61 -12.37
CA THR A 195 -12.77 44.25 -13.71
C THR A 195 -12.28 45.21 -14.80
N THR A 196 -11.96 46.45 -14.44
CA THR A 196 -11.46 47.47 -15.37
C THR A 196 -9.94 47.55 -15.31
N ALA A 197 -9.28 47.07 -16.36
CA ALA A 197 -7.82 47.16 -16.45
C ALA A 197 -7.31 48.61 -16.43
N PRO A 198 -6.15 48.87 -15.78
CA PRO A 198 -5.64 50.22 -15.67
C PRO A 198 -5.20 50.75 -17.04
N SER A 199 -5.56 52.00 -17.33
CA SER A 199 -5.23 52.66 -18.61
C SER A 199 -3.72 52.94 -18.78
N LYS A 200 -3.00 53.01 -17.67
CA LYS A 200 -1.54 53.13 -17.58
C LYS A 200 -1.01 52.14 -16.54
N LYS A 201 0.23 51.70 -16.71
CA LYS A 201 0.92 50.82 -15.74
C LYS A 201 0.96 51.49 -14.37
N ILE A 202 0.52 50.77 -13.35
CA ILE A 202 0.69 51.12 -11.93
C ILE A 202 2.00 50.49 -11.48
N SER A 203 2.90 51.28 -10.91
CA SER A 203 4.21 50.82 -10.44
C SER A 203 4.40 51.20 -8.99
N MET A 204 4.60 50.20 -8.14
CA MET A 204 4.93 50.31 -6.73
C MET A 204 6.32 49.73 -6.47
N ASP A 205 6.83 49.86 -5.25
CA ASP A 205 8.21 49.44 -4.92
C ASP A 205 8.45 47.94 -5.08
N ASN A 206 7.40 47.12 -4.93
CA ASN A 206 7.46 45.65 -4.85
C ASN A 206 6.46 44.93 -5.76
N TYR A 207 5.62 45.67 -6.49
CA TYR A 207 4.73 45.10 -7.51
C TYR A 207 4.38 46.12 -8.58
N GLU A 208 3.85 45.62 -9.69
CA GLU A 208 3.29 46.43 -10.77
C GLU A 208 2.00 45.81 -11.31
N ILE A 209 1.08 46.64 -11.79
CA ILE A 209 -0.11 46.20 -12.53
C ILE A 209 -0.07 46.85 -13.91
N SER A 210 0.13 46.03 -14.93
CA SER A 210 0.22 46.48 -16.32
C SER A 210 -1.14 46.44 -17.03
N LYS A 211 -1.16 46.75 -18.33
CA LYS A 211 -2.38 46.66 -19.14
C LYS A 211 -2.92 45.22 -19.12
N LYS A 212 -4.23 45.05 -19.34
CA LYS A 212 -4.90 43.74 -19.29
C LYS A 212 -4.79 43.03 -17.91
N ASN A 213 -4.77 43.80 -16.82
CA ASN A 213 -4.77 43.30 -15.45
C ASN A 213 -3.71 42.23 -15.13
N LYS A 214 -2.50 42.37 -15.67
CA LYS A 214 -1.36 41.55 -15.25
C LYS A 214 -0.68 42.19 -14.04
N LEU A 215 -0.86 41.59 -12.88
CA LEU A 215 -0.12 41.85 -11.64
C LEU A 215 1.21 41.11 -11.68
N THR A 216 2.32 41.83 -11.54
CA THR A 216 3.64 41.23 -11.36
C THR A 216 4.20 41.61 -9.99
N ILE A 217 4.45 40.63 -9.13
CA ILE A 217 5.17 40.77 -7.86
C ILE A 217 6.66 40.71 -8.16
N THR A 218 7.40 41.77 -7.80
CA THR A 218 8.79 41.98 -8.25
C THR A 218 9.84 41.81 -7.14
N LYS A 219 9.42 41.59 -5.90
CA LYS A 219 10.29 41.37 -4.73
C LYS A 219 9.67 40.37 -3.77
N SER A 220 10.49 39.70 -2.97
CA SER A 220 10.01 38.88 -1.86
C SER A 220 9.19 39.67 -0.84
N GLY A 221 8.34 38.99 -0.08
CA GLY A 221 7.43 39.60 0.89
C GLY A 221 6.06 38.93 0.94
N THR A 222 5.18 39.47 1.78
CA THR A 222 3.80 38.98 1.96
C THR A 222 2.82 39.88 1.23
N TYR A 223 1.90 39.28 0.48
CA TYR A 223 0.93 39.97 -0.36
C TYR A 223 -0.44 39.35 -0.16
N VAL A 224 -1.45 40.16 0.14
CA VAL A 224 -2.85 39.71 0.13
C VAL A 224 -3.47 40.22 -1.16
N VAL A 225 -3.91 39.30 -2.00
CA VAL A 225 -4.57 39.59 -3.26
C VAL A 225 -6.05 39.24 -3.16
N THR A 226 -6.87 40.18 -3.62
CA THR A 226 -8.33 40.07 -3.75
C THR A 226 -8.72 40.44 -5.18
N THR A 227 -9.88 39.97 -5.64
CA THR A 227 -10.56 40.53 -6.81
C THR A 227 -11.75 41.37 -6.37
N GLU A 228 -12.18 42.31 -7.22
CA GLU A 228 -13.41 43.09 -7.02
C GLU A 228 -14.56 42.16 -6.60
N GLU A 229 -15.26 42.54 -5.53
CA GLU A 229 -16.20 41.66 -4.82
C GLU A 229 -17.24 41.02 -5.75
N GLY A 230 -17.27 39.69 -5.77
CA GLY A 230 -18.21 38.91 -6.57
C GLY A 230 -17.98 38.97 -8.08
N GLN A 231 -16.86 39.54 -8.54
CA GLN A 231 -16.52 39.63 -9.97
C GLN A 231 -15.41 38.65 -10.35
N THR A 232 -15.51 38.10 -11.55
CA THR A 232 -14.39 37.43 -12.22
C THR A 232 -13.58 38.44 -13.01
N VAL A 233 -12.29 38.53 -12.73
CA VAL A 233 -11.38 39.46 -13.39
C VAL A 233 -10.63 38.75 -14.50
N ASP A 234 -10.67 39.32 -15.70
CA ASP A 234 -9.79 38.93 -16.80
C ASP A 234 -8.38 39.47 -16.53
N GLY A 235 -7.49 38.62 -16.01
CA GLY A 235 -6.21 39.05 -15.46
C GLY A 235 -5.26 37.91 -15.14
N LEU A 236 -4.00 38.27 -14.88
CA LEU A 236 -2.90 37.34 -14.59
C LEU A 236 -2.16 37.80 -13.34
N ILE A 237 -1.66 36.84 -12.57
CA ILE A 237 -0.71 37.09 -11.48
C ILE A 237 0.61 36.41 -11.84
N GLU A 238 1.70 37.17 -11.79
CA GLU A 238 3.05 36.68 -12.02
C GLU A 238 3.93 37.04 -10.82
N ILE A 239 4.74 36.10 -10.37
CA ILE A 239 5.81 36.34 -9.39
C ILE A 239 7.12 36.20 -10.15
N ASP A 240 7.78 37.33 -10.35
CA ASP A 240 9.01 37.43 -11.14
C ASP A 240 9.90 38.51 -10.52
N TYR A 241 10.91 38.08 -9.77
CA TYR A 241 11.79 39.00 -9.07
C TYR A 241 12.59 39.85 -10.06
N ALA A 242 12.59 41.16 -9.83
CA ALA A 242 13.40 42.09 -10.61
C ALA A 242 14.90 41.94 -10.29
N ASP A 243 15.23 41.40 -9.12
CA ASP A 243 16.57 41.06 -8.66
C ASP A 243 16.62 39.55 -8.40
N ASP A 244 17.33 38.81 -9.27
CA ASP A 244 17.46 37.35 -9.20
C ASP A 244 18.37 36.88 -8.04
N THR A 245 18.94 37.82 -7.28
CA THR A 245 19.67 37.55 -6.04
C THR A 245 18.80 37.63 -4.78
N ASP A 246 17.52 37.97 -4.91
CA ASP A 246 16.56 37.96 -3.79
C ASP A 246 16.25 36.51 -3.36
N GLU A 247 16.88 36.09 -2.26
CA GLU A 247 16.70 34.77 -1.65
C GLU A 247 15.43 34.67 -0.77
N GLY A 248 14.64 35.74 -0.68
CA GLY A 248 13.45 35.80 0.16
C GLY A 248 12.27 34.99 -0.37
N THR A 249 11.35 34.63 0.54
CA THR A 249 10.11 33.95 0.20
C THR A 249 9.05 34.95 -0.23
N THR A 250 8.33 34.67 -1.32
CA THR A 250 7.06 35.35 -1.60
C THR A 250 5.92 34.55 -0.99
N HIS A 251 5.15 35.20 -0.13
CA HIS A 251 3.94 34.64 0.45
C HIS A 251 2.73 35.36 -0.14
N LEU A 252 2.07 34.71 -1.10
CA LEU A 252 0.89 35.24 -1.78
C LEU A 252 -0.36 34.63 -1.16
N ILE A 253 -1.13 35.45 -0.48
CA ILE A 253 -2.39 35.08 0.18
C ILE A 253 -3.54 35.46 -0.74
N LEU A 254 -4.24 34.45 -1.25
CA LEU A 254 -5.40 34.57 -2.13
C LEU A 254 -6.65 34.59 -1.26
N LYS A 255 -7.43 35.68 -1.36
CA LYS A 255 -8.63 35.90 -0.56
C LYS A 255 -9.77 36.33 -1.47
N GLU A 256 -10.72 35.41 -1.70
CA GLU A 256 -11.84 35.63 -2.64
C GLU A 256 -11.39 36.08 -4.05
N VAL A 257 -10.37 35.41 -4.59
CA VAL A 257 -9.81 35.72 -5.92
C VAL A 257 -10.56 34.94 -6.99
N SER A 258 -11.14 35.61 -7.99
CA SER A 258 -11.73 34.97 -9.17
C SER A 258 -11.07 35.50 -10.44
N LEU A 259 -10.28 34.65 -11.11
CA LEU A 259 -9.55 34.99 -12.33
C LEU A 259 -10.02 34.15 -13.51
N THR A 260 -10.11 34.80 -14.66
CA THR A 260 -10.15 34.19 -15.99
C THR A 260 -9.07 34.84 -16.84
N SER A 261 -8.72 34.26 -17.98
CA SER A 261 -7.73 34.91 -18.86
C SER A 261 -8.05 34.74 -20.33
N SER A 262 -8.66 35.79 -20.91
CA SER A 262 -8.78 35.94 -22.36
C SER A 262 -7.43 36.29 -23.03
N ASN A 263 -6.40 36.55 -22.24
CA ASN A 263 -5.05 36.91 -22.69
C ASN A 263 -4.00 35.79 -22.49
N ASN A 264 -4.38 34.60 -22.00
CA ASN A 264 -3.55 33.39 -21.91
C ASN A 264 -3.85 32.47 -23.12
N THR A 265 -3.87 33.01 -24.34
CA THR A 265 -4.48 32.33 -25.50
C THR A 265 -3.50 31.52 -26.37
N GLU A 266 -2.19 31.69 -26.23
CA GLU A 266 -1.20 30.89 -26.97
C GLU A 266 -0.03 30.50 -26.05
N PRO A 267 0.17 29.20 -25.78
CA PRO A 267 1.31 28.77 -24.98
C PRO A 267 2.56 28.80 -25.86
N THR A 268 3.18 29.97 -25.97
CA THR A 268 4.57 30.07 -26.47
C THR A 268 5.57 29.73 -25.37
N SER A 269 5.11 29.52 -24.13
CA SER A 269 5.87 28.99 -23.00
C SER A 269 4.90 28.56 -21.90
N ASP A 270 5.35 27.78 -20.91
CA ASP A 270 4.58 27.46 -19.69
C ASP A 270 4.03 28.74 -19.00
N THR A 271 2.78 29.10 -19.28
CA THR A 271 2.04 30.24 -18.71
C THR A 271 0.78 29.74 -18.02
N GLY A 272 0.48 30.32 -16.86
CA GLY A 272 -0.79 30.10 -16.18
C GLY A 272 -1.37 31.37 -15.60
N LEU A 273 -2.61 31.27 -15.10
CA LEU A 273 -3.30 32.39 -14.44
C LEU A 273 -2.49 32.94 -13.26
N ILE A 274 -1.86 32.03 -12.51
CA ILE A 274 -0.81 32.36 -11.55
C ILE A 274 0.50 31.72 -12.04
N THR A 275 1.53 32.52 -12.27
CA THR A 275 2.83 32.04 -12.74
C THR A 275 3.96 32.45 -11.79
N VAL A 276 4.71 31.48 -11.27
CA VAL A 276 5.95 31.69 -10.50
C VAL A 276 7.14 31.40 -11.40
N LYS A 277 8.00 32.40 -11.62
CA LYS A 277 9.20 32.29 -12.47
C LYS A 277 10.40 31.78 -11.69
N SER A 278 11.42 31.33 -12.43
CA SER A 278 12.67 30.79 -11.86
C SER A 278 13.56 31.82 -11.16
N SER A 279 13.25 33.12 -11.29
CA SER A 279 13.87 34.20 -10.51
C SER A 279 13.48 34.15 -9.02
N VAL A 280 12.41 33.41 -8.67
CA VAL A 280 11.86 33.35 -7.32
C VAL A 280 12.53 32.24 -6.52
N ALA A 281 13.08 32.56 -5.35
CA ALA A 281 13.74 31.57 -4.50
C ALA A 281 12.78 30.55 -3.86
N ARG A 282 11.61 31.01 -3.38
CA ARG A 282 10.54 30.19 -2.81
C ARG A 282 9.20 30.92 -2.88
N ALA A 283 8.13 30.19 -3.19
CA ALA A 283 6.76 30.73 -3.17
C ALA A 283 5.84 29.92 -2.25
N VAL A 284 5.03 30.63 -1.46
CA VAL A 284 3.92 30.07 -0.67
C VAL A 284 2.63 30.73 -1.16
N LEU A 285 1.69 29.92 -1.64
CA LEU A 285 0.34 30.34 -2.04
C LEU A 285 -0.64 29.91 -0.96
N THR A 286 -1.17 30.85 -0.18
CA THR A 286 -2.17 30.56 0.84
C THR A 286 -3.55 30.85 0.31
N VAL A 287 -4.44 29.86 0.36
CA VAL A 287 -5.88 30.06 0.13
C VAL A 287 -6.51 30.36 1.49
N ALA A 288 -6.91 31.61 1.69
CA ALA A 288 -7.33 32.10 3.00
C ALA A 288 -8.53 31.31 3.56
N ASP A 289 -8.53 31.05 4.86
CA ASP A 289 -9.57 30.29 5.54
C ASP A 289 -10.97 30.90 5.31
N GLY A 290 -11.96 30.04 5.06
CA GLY A 290 -13.33 30.44 4.78
C GLY A 290 -13.56 31.12 3.42
N THR A 291 -12.54 31.21 2.56
CA THR A 291 -12.67 31.86 1.24
C THR A 291 -12.56 30.89 0.08
N VAL A 292 -13.05 31.31 -1.10
CA VAL A 292 -12.94 30.56 -2.34
C VAL A 292 -12.09 31.33 -3.35
N THR A 293 -11.04 30.69 -3.86
CA THR A 293 -10.30 31.16 -5.02
C THR A 293 -10.71 30.34 -6.25
N THR A 294 -11.06 30.99 -7.35
CA THR A 294 -11.45 30.35 -8.61
C THR A 294 -10.56 30.81 -9.75
N LEU A 295 -9.93 29.87 -10.44
CA LEU A 295 -9.06 30.10 -11.59
C LEU A 295 -9.68 29.41 -12.80
N THR A 296 -10.06 30.16 -13.83
CA THR A 296 -10.63 29.63 -15.08
C THR A 296 -9.64 29.80 -16.23
N ASP A 297 -8.83 28.78 -16.47
CA ASP A 297 -7.88 28.74 -17.58
C ASP A 297 -8.59 28.36 -18.87
N THR A 298 -8.74 29.35 -19.75
CA THR A 298 -9.28 29.19 -21.11
C THR A 298 -8.17 29.05 -22.16
N GLY A 299 -6.92 28.83 -21.72
CA GLY A 299 -5.77 28.69 -22.61
C GLY A 299 -5.86 27.46 -23.51
N ALA A 300 -5.05 27.45 -24.56
CA ALA A 300 -5.01 26.40 -25.58
C ALA A 300 -3.74 25.53 -25.45
N THR A 301 -3.68 24.45 -26.22
CA THR A 301 -2.45 23.68 -26.45
C THR A 301 -1.56 24.37 -27.50
N GLY A 302 -0.26 24.10 -27.47
CA GLY A 302 0.68 24.60 -28.47
C GLY A 302 2.01 23.85 -28.45
N ILE A 303 3.03 24.42 -29.08
CA ILE A 303 4.37 23.81 -29.18
C ILE A 303 5.34 24.56 -28.28
N ASP A 304 6.11 23.82 -27.48
CA ASP A 304 7.13 24.36 -26.60
C ASP A 304 8.19 25.08 -27.45
N LYS A 305 8.42 26.37 -27.18
CA LYS A 305 9.40 27.16 -27.92
C LYS A 305 10.85 26.76 -27.62
N ASP A 306 11.10 26.12 -26.49
CA ASP A 306 12.46 25.85 -26.01
C ASP A 306 13.08 24.67 -26.79
N ASP A 307 12.27 23.70 -27.20
CA ASP A 307 12.71 22.58 -28.05
C ASP A 307 12.05 22.54 -29.44
N GLY A 308 10.97 23.30 -29.66
CA GLY A 308 10.27 23.40 -30.95
C GLY A 308 9.49 22.16 -31.35
N THR A 309 9.36 21.16 -30.48
CA THR A 309 8.76 19.85 -30.81
C THR A 309 7.79 19.33 -29.76
N SER A 310 8.00 19.63 -28.48
CA SER A 310 7.14 19.13 -27.41
C SER A 310 5.82 19.87 -27.39
N THR A 311 4.73 19.18 -27.06
CA THR A 311 3.45 19.86 -26.82
C THR A 311 3.51 20.57 -25.47
N THR A 312 3.11 21.84 -25.43
CA THR A 312 2.96 22.61 -24.19
C THR A 312 1.49 22.94 -23.95
N TYR A 313 1.17 23.09 -22.68
CA TYR A 313 -0.18 23.24 -22.16
C TYR A 313 -0.18 24.40 -21.19
N THR A 314 -1.20 25.25 -21.24
CA THR A 314 -1.44 26.22 -20.17
C THR A 314 -1.82 25.51 -18.87
N ALA A 315 -1.85 26.26 -17.76
CA ALA A 315 -2.40 25.74 -16.52
C ALA A 315 -3.07 26.83 -15.68
N GLY A 316 -3.90 26.45 -14.71
CA GLY A 316 -4.36 27.39 -13.68
C GLY A 316 -3.18 27.98 -12.90
N ILE A 317 -2.23 27.13 -12.48
CA ILE A 317 -1.01 27.57 -11.79
C ILE A 317 0.22 26.94 -12.45
N VAL A 318 1.23 27.77 -12.73
CA VAL A 318 2.55 27.33 -13.22
C VAL A 318 3.63 27.76 -12.23
N CYS A 319 4.52 26.86 -11.84
CA CYS A 319 5.73 27.17 -11.06
C CYS A 319 6.98 26.61 -11.73
N LYS A 320 7.94 27.47 -12.06
CA LYS A 320 9.13 27.08 -12.81
C LYS A 320 10.37 27.06 -11.93
N LYS A 321 10.96 25.88 -11.74
CA LYS A 321 12.25 25.68 -11.05
C LYS A 321 12.31 26.26 -9.62
N THR A 322 11.17 26.57 -9.02
CA THR A 322 11.05 27.16 -7.68
C THR A 322 10.24 26.22 -6.78
N PRO A 323 10.67 25.96 -5.53
CA PRO A 323 9.85 25.26 -4.55
C PRO A 323 8.54 26.01 -4.28
N LEU A 324 7.42 25.29 -4.39
CA LEU A 324 6.08 25.83 -4.22
C LEU A 324 5.37 25.13 -3.06
N THR A 325 4.80 25.91 -2.15
CA THR A 325 3.83 25.41 -1.16
C THR A 325 2.47 26.02 -1.41
N ILE A 326 1.42 25.21 -1.40
CA ILE A 326 0.02 25.64 -1.38
C ILE A 326 -0.57 25.26 -0.03
N ASN A 327 -1.08 26.22 0.73
CA ASN A 327 -1.62 25.96 2.06
C ASN A 327 -2.88 26.78 2.37
N GLY A 328 -3.34 26.71 3.61
CA GLY A 328 -4.54 27.40 4.09
C GLY A 328 -5.79 26.54 3.98
N ALA A 329 -6.82 26.85 4.77
CA ALA A 329 -8.03 26.04 4.87
C ALA A 329 -9.15 26.48 3.88
N GLY A 330 -8.84 27.41 2.97
CA GLY A 330 -9.76 27.83 1.92
C GLY A 330 -9.92 26.81 0.80
N THR A 331 -10.78 27.14 -0.17
CA THR A 331 -11.03 26.31 -1.36
C THR A 331 -10.42 26.94 -2.61
N LEU A 332 -9.62 26.17 -3.35
CA LEU A 332 -9.07 26.53 -4.65
C LEU A 332 -9.76 25.70 -5.73
N ASN A 333 -10.55 26.35 -6.57
CA ASN A 333 -11.16 25.77 -7.75
C ASN A 333 -10.34 26.15 -8.98
N ILE A 334 -9.92 25.18 -9.77
CA ILE A 334 -9.24 25.38 -11.03
C ILE A 334 -10.06 24.69 -12.13
N THR A 335 -10.55 25.49 -13.07
CA THR A 335 -11.15 25.01 -14.31
C THR A 335 -10.11 25.15 -15.42
N SER A 336 -9.69 24.06 -16.05
CA SER A 336 -8.69 24.07 -17.13
C SER A 336 -9.15 23.22 -18.31
N GLU A 337 -9.65 23.87 -19.35
CA GLU A 337 -10.32 23.17 -20.46
C GLU A 337 -9.35 22.41 -21.36
N ASN A 338 -8.22 23.04 -21.72
CA ASN A 338 -7.23 22.44 -22.64
C ASN A 338 -5.86 22.21 -21.99
N GLY A 339 -5.71 22.53 -20.71
CA GLY A 339 -4.43 22.60 -20.02
C GLY A 339 -4.32 21.66 -18.83
N ASN A 340 -3.29 21.90 -18.01
CA ASN A 340 -3.17 21.26 -16.70
C ASN A 340 -3.95 22.04 -15.65
N GLY A 341 -4.26 21.44 -14.50
CA GLY A 341 -4.67 22.20 -13.32
C GLY A 341 -3.50 23.00 -12.76
N ILE A 342 -2.45 22.29 -12.32
CA ILE A 342 -1.23 22.86 -11.74
C ILE A 342 0.01 22.19 -12.35
N LYS A 343 0.99 22.99 -12.78
CA LYS A 343 2.28 22.52 -13.28
C LYS A 343 3.43 23.10 -12.49
N CYS A 344 4.22 22.26 -11.82
CA CYS A 344 5.43 22.67 -11.13
C CYS A 344 6.64 21.86 -11.61
N THR A 345 7.74 22.54 -11.96
CA THR A 345 8.98 21.88 -12.38
C THR A 345 10.00 21.71 -11.26
N ASN A 346 9.58 21.89 -10.01
CA ASN A 346 10.37 21.66 -8.80
C ASN A 346 9.56 20.79 -7.80
N VAL A 347 9.95 20.79 -6.53
CA VAL A 347 9.19 20.17 -5.43
C VAL A 347 7.97 21.02 -5.10
N MET A 348 6.83 20.37 -4.94
CA MET A 348 5.58 20.98 -4.52
C MET A 348 5.09 20.39 -3.20
N LYS A 349 4.53 21.24 -2.34
CA LYS A 349 3.84 20.83 -1.12
C LYS A 349 2.42 21.37 -1.10
N MET A 350 1.48 20.59 -0.57
CA MET A 350 0.11 21.01 -0.31
C MET A 350 -0.27 20.66 1.13
N LYS A 351 -0.92 21.59 1.84
CA LYS A 351 -1.32 21.36 3.23
C LYS A 351 -2.64 22.03 3.60
N ASP A 352 -3.56 21.27 4.21
CA ASP A 352 -4.88 21.68 4.72
C ASP A 352 -5.88 22.25 3.69
N VAL A 353 -5.43 22.57 2.47
CA VAL A 353 -6.24 23.19 1.41
C VAL A 353 -7.29 22.24 0.85
N THR A 354 -8.43 22.80 0.41
CA THR A 354 -9.35 22.10 -0.48
C THR A 354 -9.02 22.49 -1.92
N LEU A 355 -8.59 21.55 -2.75
CA LEU A 355 -8.28 21.74 -4.17
C LEU A 355 -9.30 20.98 -5.03
N ASN A 356 -9.95 21.68 -5.96
CA ASN A 356 -10.78 21.08 -6.99
C ASN A 356 -10.20 21.43 -8.37
N VAL A 357 -9.97 20.44 -9.22
CA VAL A 357 -9.44 20.60 -10.57
C VAL A 357 -10.34 19.84 -11.54
N SER A 358 -10.91 20.54 -12.52
CA SER A 358 -11.74 19.94 -13.57
C SER A 358 -11.71 20.79 -14.84
N GLY A 359 -12.24 20.26 -15.93
CA GLY A 359 -12.66 21.04 -17.09
C GLY A 359 -13.98 21.77 -16.82
N LYS A 360 -14.50 22.44 -17.85
CA LYS A 360 -15.78 23.14 -17.75
C LYS A 360 -16.92 22.16 -17.42
N GLU A 361 -17.87 22.58 -16.59
CA GLU A 361 -19.03 21.75 -16.19
C GLU A 361 -18.62 20.41 -15.56
N GLU A 362 -17.51 20.40 -14.81
CA GLU A 362 -16.92 19.22 -14.17
C GLU A 362 -16.46 18.13 -15.15
N ALA A 363 -16.25 18.48 -16.42
CA ALA A 363 -15.56 17.61 -17.39
C ALA A 363 -14.11 17.34 -16.96
N ALA A 364 -13.41 16.48 -17.68
CA ALA A 364 -11.98 16.29 -17.50
C ALA A 364 -11.20 17.57 -17.88
N THR A 365 -10.12 17.90 -17.17
CA THR A 365 -9.16 18.87 -17.68
C THR A 365 -8.51 18.34 -18.95
N GLY A 366 -8.19 19.20 -19.92
CA GLY A 366 -7.64 18.75 -21.21
C GLY A 366 -6.27 18.06 -21.14
N HIS A 367 -5.61 18.02 -19.98
CA HIS A 367 -4.39 17.27 -19.74
C HIS A 367 -4.33 16.78 -18.28
N ASN A 368 -3.16 16.80 -17.63
CA ASN A 368 -2.98 16.35 -16.25
C ASN A 368 -3.63 17.29 -15.21
N GLY A 369 -4.07 16.73 -14.09
CA GLY A 369 -4.57 17.51 -12.96
C GLY A 369 -3.45 18.33 -12.29
N VAL A 370 -2.54 17.65 -11.59
CA VAL A 370 -1.41 18.26 -10.89
C VAL A 370 -0.11 17.54 -11.24
N THR A 371 0.89 18.33 -11.65
CA THR A 371 2.24 17.84 -11.91
C THR A 371 3.28 18.53 -11.04
N ALA A 372 4.22 17.75 -10.50
CA ALA A 372 5.38 18.26 -9.78
C ALA A 372 6.63 17.47 -10.16
N LYS A 373 7.59 18.08 -10.87
CA LYS A 373 8.73 17.35 -11.43
C LYS A 373 9.56 16.66 -10.36
N LEU A 374 10.04 17.39 -9.35
CA LEU A 374 11.01 16.86 -8.39
C LEU A 374 10.37 16.14 -7.19
N GLY A 375 9.05 16.27 -7.01
CA GLY A 375 8.31 15.55 -5.99
C GLY A 375 7.09 16.31 -5.48
N LEU A 376 6.13 15.57 -4.94
CA LEU A 376 4.87 16.11 -4.42
C LEU A 376 4.61 15.62 -3.00
N GLY A 377 4.50 16.53 -2.04
CA GLY A 377 4.00 16.25 -0.70
C GLY A 377 2.59 16.79 -0.53
N VAL A 378 1.67 15.98 0.00
CA VAL A 378 0.34 16.41 0.39
C VAL A 378 0.08 16.00 1.82
N LYS A 379 -0.38 16.95 2.64
CA LYS A 379 -0.65 16.72 4.06
C LYS A 379 -2.00 17.28 4.49
N ASP A 380 -2.88 16.39 4.92
CA ASP A 380 -4.21 16.76 5.45
C ASP A 380 -5.06 17.66 4.52
N ALA A 381 -4.77 17.67 3.21
CA ALA A 381 -5.55 18.39 2.20
C ALA A 381 -6.77 17.57 1.73
N LYS A 382 -7.74 18.24 1.13
CA LYS A 382 -8.83 17.61 0.38
C LYS A 382 -8.65 17.91 -1.10
N ILE A 383 -8.50 16.88 -1.93
CA ILE A 383 -8.18 17.03 -3.35
C ILE A 383 -9.21 16.27 -4.19
N SER A 384 -9.87 16.98 -5.11
CA SER A 384 -10.76 16.42 -6.13
C SER A 384 -10.22 16.78 -7.50
N ILE A 385 -9.93 15.80 -8.34
CA ILE A 385 -9.37 16.01 -9.69
C ILE A 385 -10.12 15.15 -10.68
N HIS A 386 -10.54 15.76 -11.79
CA HIS A 386 -11.00 15.07 -12.98
C HIS A 386 -10.14 15.53 -14.16
N SER A 387 -9.31 14.64 -14.69
CA SER A 387 -8.30 14.94 -15.71
C SER A 387 -8.42 14.01 -16.93
N ASP A 388 -8.00 14.51 -18.09
CA ASP A 388 -7.85 13.68 -19.29
C ASP A 388 -6.58 12.85 -19.18
N GLY A 389 -5.47 13.48 -18.81
CA GLY A 389 -4.23 12.79 -18.45
C GLY A 389 -4.19 12.38 -16.98
N ASP A 390 -2.99 12.27 -16.43
CA ASP A 390 -2.79 11.82 -15.05
C ASP A 390 -3.40 12.79 -14.03
N ALA A 391 -4.05 12.27 -12.99
CA ALA A 391 -4.63 13.15 -11.97
C ALA A 391 -3.54 13.76 -11.08
N LEU A 392 -2.63 12.93 -10.55
CA LEU A 392 -1.42 13.36 -9.83
C LEU A 392 -0.18 12.73 -10.46
N LYS A 393 0.81 13.54 -10.85
CA LYS A 393 2.02 13.06 -11.51
C LYS A 393 3.29 13.70 -10.98
N THR A 394 4.32 12.90 -10.75
CA THR A 394 5.71 13.40 -10.79
C THR A 394 6.30 13.22 -12.16
N THR A 395 6.96 14.24 -12.70
CA THR A 395 7.44 14.23 -14.09
C THR A 395 8.97 14.16 -14.20
N LEU A 396 9.65 13.71 -13.14
CA LEU A 396 11.07 13.33 -13.26
C LEU A 396 11.13 12.02 -14.05
N ASP A 397 12.15 11.86 -14.88
CA ASP A 397 12.39 10.64 -15.65
C ASP A 397 13.89 10.25 -15.68
N ASP A 398 14.19 9.11 -16.30
CA ASP A 398 15.56 8.62 -16.44
C ASP A 398 16.46 9.56 -17.26
N THR A 399 15.89 10.31 -18.22
CA THR A 399 16.65 11.27 -19.04
C THR A 399 17.10 12.45 -18.19
N ASP A 400 16.23 12.93 -17.30
CA ASP A 400 16.56 13.96 -16.33
C ASP A 400 17.68 13.50 -15.38
N VAL A 401 17.57 12.29 -14.83
CA VAL A 401 18.57 11.74 -13.90
C VAL A 401 19.90 11.48 -14.61
N ALA A 402 19.88 11.02 -15.87
CA ALA A 402 21.08 10.88 -16.68
C ALA A 402 21.75 12.24 -16.98
N GLY A 403 20.94 13.29 -17.19
CA GLY A 403 21.41 14.66 -17.38
C GLY A 403 21.95 15.31 -16.10
N ASP A 404 21.38 14.97 -14.94
CA ASP A 404 21.80 15.44 -13.62
C ASP A 404 21.62 14.35 -12.55
N SER A 405 22.73 13.67 -12.24
CA SER A 405 22.76 12.60 -11.23
C SER A 405 22.35 13.03 -9.82
N THR A 406 22.30 14.33 -9.51
CA THR A 406 21.82 14.81 -8.20
C THR A 406 20.32 14.62 -8.02
N LEU A 407 19.58 14.36 -9.10
CA LEU A 407 18.14 14.13 -9.10
C LEU A 407 17.76 12.67 -8.79
N ALA A 408 18.74 11.75 -8.70
CA ALA A 408 18.50 10.31 -8.58
C ALA A 408 17.60 9.90 -7.39
N GLU A 409 17.58 10.69 -6.31
CA GLU A 409 16.78 10.43 -5.12
C GLU A 409 15.48 11.24 -5.05
N LEU A 410 15.11 11.95 -6.13
CA LEU A 410 13.91 12.79 -6.22
C LEU A 410 12.78 12.07 -6.99
N GLY A 411 11.71 12.79 -7.35
CA GLY A 411 10.55 12.22 -8.04
C GLY A 411 9.67 11.36 -7.12
N ASN A 412 9.66 11.68 -5.82
CA ASN A 412 8.86 10.98 -4.82
C ASN A 412 7.51 11.67 -4.58
N MET A 413 6.53 10.91 -4.10
CA MET A 413 5.24 11.42 -3.66
C MET A 413 4.91 10.97 -2.22
N ASP A 414 4.44 11.88 -1.39
CA ASP A 414 4.02 11.62 0.01
C ASP A 414 2.59 12.10 0.22
N LEU A 415 1.63 11.17 0.30
CA LEU A 415 0.23 11.45 0.58
C LEU A 415 -0.09 11.08 2.04
N ASP A 416 0.05 12.05 2.95
CA ASP A 416 -0.09 11.84 4.40
C ASP A 416 -1.36 12.48 4.97
N GLY A 417 -2.34 11.64 5.31
CA GLY A 417 -3.68 12.07 5.68
C GLY A 417 -4.48 12.55 4.47
N GLY A 418 -5.47 13.41 4.70
CA GLY A 418 -6.28 14.00 3.62
C GLY A 418 -7.32 13.08 2.98
N GLU A 419 -8.12 13.66 2.08
CA GLU A 419 -9.17 12.99 1.30
C GLU A 419 -8.96 13.27 -0.18
N TYR A 420 -9.01 12.22 -1.01
CA TYR A 420 -8.69 12.31 -2.43
C TYR A 420 -9.78 11.67 -3.28
N THR A 421 -10.23 12.34 -4.33
CA THR A 421 -11.13 11.82 -5.36
C THR A 421 -10.52 12.13 -6.72
N LEU A 422 -10.00 11.11 -7.39
CA LEU A 422 -9.21 11.24 -8.61
C LEU A 422 -9.88 10.45 -9.73
N VAL A 423 -10.17 11.13 -10.84
CA VAL A 423 -10.69 10.51 -12.06
C VAL A 423 -9.76 10.88 -13.20
N SER A 424 -9.25 9.86 -13.90
CA SER A 424 -8.44 10.02 -15.10
C SER A 424 -9.15 9.34 -16.27
N GLU A 425 -9.40 10.09 -17.35
CA GLU A 425 -10.05 9.54 -18.54
C GLU A 425 -9.07 8.70 -19.37
N ASN A 426 -7.82 9.18 -19.55
CA ASN A 426 -6.84 8.65 -20.49
C ASN A 426 -5.40 8.59 -19.95
N GLY A 427 -5.23 8.54 -18.63
CA GLY A 427 -3.93 8.31 -17.98
C GLY A 427 -4.06 7.56 -16.66
N ASP A 428 -3.04 7.69 -15.82
CA ASP A 428 -3.01 7.10 -14.48
C ASP A 428 -3.79 7.96 -13.47
N GLY A 429 -4.32 7.35 -12.42
CA GLY A 429 -4.82 8.13 -11.29
C GLY A 429 -3.69 8.83 -10.54
N ILE A 430 -2.66 8.07 -10.17
CA ILE A 430 -1.45 8.55 -9.52
C ILE A 430 -0.24 7.93 -10.22
N SER A 431 0.67 8.76 -10.73
CA SER A 431 1.88 8.32 -11.43
C SER A 431 3.14 8.89 -10.77
N VAL A 432 3.95 8.03 -10.16
CA VAL A 432 5.13 8.41 -9.38
C VAL A 432 6.39 7.81 -9.97
N TYR A 433 7.42 8.63 -10.16
CA TYR A 433 8.67 8.19 -10.76
C TYR A 433 9.44 7.24 -9.83
N ARG A 434 9.56 7.58 -8.54
CA ARG A 434 10.43 6.86 -7.61
C ARG A 434 9.68 6.14 -6.50
N THR A 435 9.38 6.81 -5.38
CA THR A 435 8.68 6.20 -4.24
C THR A 435 7.40 6.94 -3.87
N LEU A 436 6.40 6.16 -3.45
CA LEU A 436 5.11 6.64 -2.96
C LEU A 436 4.89 6.22 -1.50
N TYR A 437 4.72 7.19 -0.61
CA TYR A 437 4.16 6.99 0.72
C TYR A 437 2.64 7.23 0.67
N LEU A 438 1.84 6.18 0.83
CA LEU A 438 0.39 6.22 0.64
C LEU A 438 -0.35 6.05 1.96
N ASN A 439 -0.65 7.15 2.64
CA ASN A 439 -1.34 7.17 3.94
C ASN A 439 -2.59 8.08 3.94
N PRO A 440 -3.54 7.93 2.99
CA PRO A 440 -4.73 8.76 2.94
C PRO A 440 -5.68 8.45 4.10
N LYS A 441 -6.59 9.38 4.46
CA LYS A 441 -7.78 9.03 5.26
C LYS A 441 -8.79 8.31 4.37
N ASN A 442 -9.03 8.86 3.18
CA ASN A 442 -9.83 8.26 2.12
C ASN A 442 -9.20 8.60 0.77
N LEU A 443 -9.05 7.62 -0.11
CA LEU A 443 -8.63 7.78 -1.50
C LEU A 443 -9.62 7.02 -2.38
N SER A 444 -10.18 7.68 -3.39
CA SER A 444 -10.94 7.08 -4.47
C SER A 444 -10.25 7.43 -5.79
N VAL A 445 -9.89 6.41 -6.57
CA VAL A 445 -9.27 6.55 -7.88
C VAL A 445 -10.09 5.81 -8.92
N THR A 446 -10.33 6.43 -10.06
CA THR A 446 -10.96 5.80 -11.22
C THR A 446 -10.18 6.13 -12.48
N THR A 447 -9.82 5.11 -13.27
CA THR A 447 -9.25 5.27 -14.61
C THR A 447 -10.14 4.58 -15.65
N LYS A 448 -10.20 5.12 -16.87
CA LYS A 448 -11.23 4.70 -17.84
C LYS A 448 -10.73 4.23 -19.21
N ASN A 449 -9.53 4.63 -19.64
CA ASN A 449 -9.10 4.49 -21.05
C ASN A 449 -10.24 4.92 -22.02
N ALA A 450 -10.79 6.11 -21.80
CA ALA A 450 -12.00 6.59 -22.47
C ALA A 450 -11.81 6.78 -23.98
N ALA A 451 -10.58 7.09 -24.40
CA ALA A 451 -10.18 7.18 -25.81
C ALA A 451 -10.12 5.82 -26.50
N GLN A 452 -10.16 4.71 -25.73
CA GLN A 452 -9.93 3.35 -26.23
C GLN A 452 -8.63 3.27 -27.02
N ALA A 453 -7.60 3.99 -26.57
CA ALA A 453 -6.37 4.06 -27.33
C ALA A 453 -5.70 2.69 -27.29
N THR A 454 -5.15 2.30 -28.44
CA THR A 454 -4.47 1.02 -28.64
C THR A 454 -2.94 1.19 -28.62
N THR A 455 -2.45 2.31 -28.09
CA THR A 455 -1.04 2.67 -28.01
C THR A 455 -0.55 2.53 -26.58
N ASP A 456 0.78 2.50 -26.40
CA ASP A 456 1.52 2.32 -25.14
C ASP A 456 1.25 3.45 -24.13
N SER A 457 0.06 3.47 -23.55
CA SER A 457 -0.41 4.41 -22.54
C SER A 457 -0.81 3.62 -21.31
N SER A 458 -0.49 4.17 -20.14
CA SER A 458 -0.77 3.58 -18.84
C SER A 458 -2.09 4.15 -18.31
N TYR A 459 -2.95 3.27 -17.80
CA TYR A 459 -4.24 3.58 -17.20
C TYR A 459 -4.33 3.03 -15.78
N LYS A 460 -3.20 2.99 -15.07
CA LYS A 460 -3.06 2.41 -13.74
C LYS A 460 -3.75 3.30 -12.71
N GLY A 461 -4.40 2.69 -11.73
CA GLY A 461 -4.98 3.44 -10.62
C GLY A 461 -3.88 4.17 -9.84
N ILE A 462 -2.95 3.42 -9.27
CA ILE A 462 -1.85 3.93 -8.45
C ILE A 462 -0.55 3.28 -8.90
N LYS A 463 0.41 4.09 -9.36
CA LYS A 463 1.68 3.63 -9.93
C LYS A 463 2.90 4.27 -9.26
N ALA A 464 3.94 3.49 -9.00
CA ALA A 464 5.27 4.01 -8.64
C ALA A 464 6.41 3.19 -9.25
N GLY A 465 7.54 3.82 -9.57
CA GLY A 465 8.68 3.10 -10.18
C GLY A 465 9.45 2.17 -9.25
N LEU A 466 9.65 2.48 -7.96
CA LEU A 466 10.47 1.67 -7.05
C LEU A 466 9.72 1.11 -5.84
N THR A 467 8.89 1.92 -5.19
CA THR A 467 8.22 1.47 -3.98
C THR A 467 6.89 2.17 -3.75
N ILE A 468 5.85 1.39 -3.47
CA ILE A 468 4.63 1.84 -2.81
C ILE A 468 4.62 1.33 -1.38
N TYR A 469 4.55 2.24 -0.40
CA TYR A 469 4.39 1.87 1.01
C TYR A 469 3.07 2.38 1.57
N VAL A 470 2.26 1.45 2.07
CA VAL A 470 1.02 1.73 2.81
C VAL A 470 1.25 1.42 4.30
N PRO A 471 1.27 2.41 5.20
CA PRO A 471 1.49 2.17 6.62
C PRO A 471 0.24 1.63 7.33
N GLU A 472 0.40 1.13 8.56
CA GLU A 472 -0.72 0.66 9.42
C GLU A 472 -1.81 1.73 9.63
N THR A 473 -1.45 3.01 9.56
CA THR A 473 -2.36 4.15 9.77
C THR A 473 -3.19 4.53 8.56
N ALA A 474 -2.97 3.91 7.39
CA ALA A 474 -3.72 4.22 6.19
C ALA A 474 -5.21 3.94 6.40
N GLY A 475 -6.04 4.81 5.83
CA GLY A 475 -7.49 4.68 5.87
C GLY A 475 -8.01 3.79 4.73
N THR A 476 -9.03 4.29 4.02
CA THR A 476 -9.66 3.55 2.92
C THR A 476 -9.04 3.95 1.58
N ILE A 477 -8.68 2.97 0.76
CA ILE A 477 -8.18 3.12 -0.60
C ILE A 477 -9.16 2.36 -1.51
N THR A 478 -9.81 3.06 -2.42
CA THR A 478 -10.68 2.49 -3.44
C THR A 478 -10.11 2.84 -4.80
N ALA A 479 -9.87 1.84 -5.63
CA ALA A 479 -9.33 2.02 -6.97
C ALA A 479 -10.12 1.16 -7.95
N ASP A 480 -10.53 1.77 -9.05
CA ASP A 480 -11.33 1.15 -10.10
C ASP A 480 -10.71 1.46 -11.46
N THR A 481 -10.15 0.44 -12.09
CA THR A 481 -9.66 0.46 -13.48
C THR A 481 -10.47 -0.48 -14.35
N SER A 482 -11.61 -1.00 -13.88
CA SER A 482 -12.40 -2.01 -14.61
C SER A 482 -12.90 -1.54 -15.98
N ALA A 483 -13.01 -0.22 -16.18
CA ALA A 483 -13.37 0.39 -17.46
C ALA A 483 -12.27 0.28 -18.53
N THR A 484 -11.02 0.00 -18.14
CA THR A 484 -9.92 -0.20 -19.09
C THR A 484 -10.02 -1.55 -19.81
N TYR A 485 -10.69 -2.54 -19.21
CA TYR A 485 -10.90 -3.87 -19.81
C TYR A 485 -12.09 -3.90 -20.78
N GLN A 486 -11.89 -4.55 -21.94
CA GLN A 486 -12.95 -4.93 -22.85
C GLN A 486 -12.82 -6.38 -23.29
N ALA A 487 -13.87 -7.16 -23.02
CA ALA A 487 -13.93 -8.58 -23.39
C ALA A 487 -13.75 -8.84 -24.90
N SER A 488 -14.06 -7.89 -25.77
CA SER A 488 -13.86 -8.02 -27.22
C SER A 488 -12.40 -7.93 -27.67
N ARG A 489 -11.49 -7.48 -26.80
CA ARG A 489 -10.05 -7.38 -27.07
C ARG A 489 -9.25 -8.54 -26.47
N ALA A 490 -9.81 -9.24 -25.50
CA ALA A 490 -9.24 -10.48 -24.97
C ALA A 490 -9.21 -11.56 -26.07
N SER A 491 -8.11 -12.34 -26.13
CA SER A 491 -7.88 -13.35 -27.17
C SER A 491 -7.51 -14.70 -26.56
N GLY A 492 -8.46 -15.62 -26.56
CA GLY A 492 -8.25 -16.95 -25.96
C GLY A 492 -8.12 -16.82 -24.44
N ASP A 493 -7.01 -17.31 -23.90
CA ASP A 493 -6.72 -17.29 -22.47
C ASP A 493 -5.94 -16.05 -22.04
N SER A 494 -5.57 -15.13 -22.95
CA SER A 494 -4.85 -13.90 -22.58
C SER A 494 -5.80 -12.77 -22.16
N ASN A 495 -5.35 -11.90 -21.26
CA ASN A 495 -6.08 -10.66 -20.97
C ASN A 495 -6.11 -9.69 -22.17
N ASP A 496 -6.91 -8.66 -22.04
CA ASP A 496 -6.89 -7.48 -22.89
C ASP A 496 -5.62 -6.64 -22.60
N SER A 497 -4.76 -6.46 -23.61
CA SER A 497 -3.46 -5.77 -23.48
C SER A 497 -3.55 -4.27 -23.15
N TYR A 498 -4.75 -3.72 -23.06
CA TYR A 498 -5.01 -2.33 -22.66
C TYR A 498 -5.82 -2.22 -21.37
N ALA A 499 -6.16 -3.37 -20.78
CA ALA A 499 -6.59 -3.41 -19.41
C ALA A 499 -5.41 -3.04 -18.51
N ASP A 500 -5.70 -2.58 -17.29
CA ASP A 500 -4.64 -2.08 -16.44
C ASP A 500 -4.95 -2.23 -14.96
N ASP A 501 -3.91 -2.07 -14.14
CA ASP A 501 -3.92 -2.44 -12.73
C ASP A 501 -4.53 -1.37 -11.85
N THR A 502 -5.10 -1.79 -10.72
CA THR A 502 -5.47 -0.81 -9.69
C THR A 502 -4.26 -0.28 -8.92
N ILE A 503 -3.30 -1.14 -8.57
CA ILE A 503 -2.06 -0.76 -7.87
C ILE A 503 -0.89 -1.48 -8.55
N HIS A 504 0.06 -0.72 -9.05
CA HIS A 504 1.22 -1.25 -9.78
C HIS A 504 2.52 -0.63 -9.29
N CYS A 505 3.57 -1.44 -9.17
CA CYS A 505 4.90 -0.93 -8.90
C CYS A 505 5.99 -1.76 -9.56
N ASN A 506 6.85 -1.13 -10.37
CA ASN A 506 7.96 -1.85 -11.00
C ASN A 506 8.99 -2.41 -10.00
N GLY A 507 8.90 -1.97 -8.73
CA GLY A 507 9.71 -2.47 -7.63
C GLY A 507 8.86 -3.21 -6.60
N TYR A 508 8.78 -2.65 -5.39
CA TYR A 508 8.17 -3.30 -4.24
C TYR A 508 6.87 -2.64 -3.78
N ILE A 509 5.89 -3.46 -3.43
CA ILE A 509 4.70 -3.02 -2.70
C ILE A 509 4.75 -3.56 -1.28
N LYS A 510 4.66 -2.67 -0.29
CA LYS A 510 4.57 -3.04 1.12
C LYS A 510 3.33 -2.46 1.78
N ILE A 511 2.49 -3.35 2.31
CA ILE A 511 1.22 -3.01 2.96
C ILE A 511 1.28 -3.41 4.44
N ASP A 512 1.38 -2.43 5.33
CA ASP A 512 1.33 -2.61 6.79
C ASP A 512 -0.09 -2.44 7.37
N GLY A 513 -1.06 -1.96 6.58
CA GLY A 513 -2.47 -1.82 6.97
C GLY A 513 -3.31 -1.13 5.89
N GLY A 514 -4.44 -0.55 6.29
CA GLY A 514 -5.43 0.03 5.37
C GLY A 514 -6.62 -0.87 5.05
N THR A 515 -7.62 -0.30 4.39
CA THR A 515 -8.78 -1.00 3.80
C THR A 515 -8.81 -0.73 2.31
N PHE A 516 -8.76 -1.77 1.49
CA PHE A 516 -8.70 -1.69 0.03
C PHE A 516 -9.97 -2.28 -0.58
N ASN A 517 -10.59 -1.54 -1.49
CA ASN A 517 -11.66 -2.03 -2.37
C ASN A 517 -11.20 -1.86 -3.82
N LEU A 518 -10.87 -2.96 -4.50
CA LEU A 518 -10.21 -2.94 -5.79
C LEU A 518 -11.10 -3.59 -6.86
N ALA A 519 -11.18 -2.95 -8.02
CA ALA A 519 -11.80 -3.49 -9.22
C ALA A 519 -10.89 -3.17 -10.41
N ALA A 520 -10.16 -4.17 -10.88
CA ALA A 520 -9.15 -4.00 -11.91
C ALA A 520 -9.63 -4.42 -13.30
N GLY A 521 -9.12 -3.70 -14.30
CA GLY A 521 -9.14 -4.16 -15.68
C GLY A 521 -8.17 -5.33 -15.84
N ASP A 522 -6.94 -5.16 -15.40
CA ASP A 522 -5.90 -6.19 -15.33
C ASP A 522 -5.73 -6.65 -13.88
N ASP A 523 -4.62 -6.39 -13.20
CA ASP A 523 -4.38 -6.93 -11.87
C ASP A 523 -4.84 -5.99 -10.76
N ALA A 524 -5.27 -6.58 -9.65
CA ALA A 524 -5.60 -5.75 -8.50
C ALA A 524 -4.33 -5.15 -7.88
N ILE A 525 -3.31 -5.98 -7.63
CA ILE A 525 -2.02 -5.53 -7.11
C ILE A 525 -0.91 -6.25 -7.87
N HIS A 526 -0.14 -5.48 -8.64
CA HIS A 526 0.99 -5.96 -9.43
C HIS A 526 2.30 -5.36 -8.89
N SER A 527 3.33 -6.17 -8.68
CA SER A 527 4.69 -5.65 -8.52
C SER A 527 5.78 -6.53 -9.11
N ASP A 528 6.60 -6.00 -10.01
CA ASP A 528 7.60 -6.78 -10.74
C ASP A 528 8.62 -7.46 -9.80
N SER A 529 8.93 -6.83 -8.65
CA SER A 529 9.91 -7.38 -7.71
C SER A 529 9.27 -8.15 -6.54
N GLY A 530 8.44 -7.49 -5.73
CA GLY A 530 7.92 -8.15 -4.53
C GLY A 530 6.76 -7.45 -3.82
N LEU A 531 5.81 -8.26 -3.37
CA LEU A 531 4.63 -7.86 -2.61
C LEU A 531 4.70 -8.39 -1.18
N VAL A 532 4.68 -7.49 -0.19
CA VAL A 532 4.62 -7.84 1.23
C VAL A 532 3.38 -7.26 1.91
N ILE A 533 2.50 -8.14 2.37
CA ILE A 533 1.28 -7.78 3.10
C ILE A 533 1.41 -8.19 4.57
N ASN A 534 1.57 -7.23 5.46
CA ASN A 534 1.67 -7.46 6.91
C ASN A 534 0.32 -7.47 7.62
N ALA A 535 -0.61 -6.62 7.18
CA ALA A 535 -1.97 -6.53 7.69
C ALA A 535 -2.84 -5.73 6.70
N GLY A 536 -4.11 -5.52 7.06
CA GLY A 536 -5.08 -4.77 6.25
C GLY A 536 -6.33 -5.60 5.95
N THR A 537 -7.32 -4.95 5.34
CA THR A 537 -8.45 -5.62 4.69
C THR A 537 -8.35 -5.34 3.20
N ILE A 538 -8.19 -6.36 2.37
CA ILE A 538 -8.09 -6.24 0.91
C ILE A 538 -9.25 -7.00 0.30
N ASP A 539 -10.10 -6.29 -0.44
CA ASP A 539 -11.25 -6.84 -1.15
C ASP A 539 -11.10 -6.55 -2.65
N VAL A 540 -10.69 -7.56 -3.40
CA VAL A 540 -10.60 -7.53 -4.87
C VAL A 540 -11.90 -8.08 -5.42
N THR A 541 -12.70 -7.20 -5.99
CA THR A 541 -14.06 -7.50 -6.47
C THR A 541 -14.09 -7.96 -7.93
N ALA A 542 -13.06 -7.59 -8.70
CA ALA A 542 -12.81 -8.05 -10.06
C ALA A 542 -11.34 -7.76 -10.42
N SER A 543 -10.72 -8.66 -11.18
CA SER A 543 -9.42 -8.47 -11.83
C SER A 543 -9.20 -9.56 -12.88
N TYR A 544 -8.16 -9.44 -13.69
CA TYR A 544 -7.59 -10.54 -14.45
C TYR A 544 -6.84 -11.47 -13.49
N GLU A 545 -5.73 -11.04 -12.89
CA GLU A 545 -5.15 -11.70 -11.72
C GLU A 545 -5.41 -10.94 -10.42
N GLY A 546 -5.50 -11.66 -9.30
CA GLY A 546 -5.75 -11.04 -8.01
C GLY A 546 -4.53 -10.29 -7.48
N LEU A 547 -3.46 -11.03 -7.19
CA LEU A 547 -2.18 -10.51 -6.72
C LEU A 547 -1.08 -11.09 -7.60
N GLU A 548 -0.33 -10.24 -8.30
CA GLU A 548 0.81 -10.65 -9.12
C GLU A 548 2.10 -10.05 -8.57
N SER A 549 3.15 -10.87 -8.44
CA SER A 549 4.49 -10.35 -8.16
C SER A 549 5.60 -11.36 -8.43
N GLY A 550 6.85 -10.91 -8.54
CA GLY A 550 8.02 -11.79 -8.41
C GLY A 550 7.96 -12.66 -7.14
N ASP A 551 7.71 -12.06 -5.98
CA ASP A 551 7.52 -12.77 -4.72
C ASP A 551 6.33 -12.22 -3.94
N ILE A 552 5.47 -13.10 -3.42
CA ILE A 552 4.32 -12.71 -2.60
C ILE A 552 4.51 -13.23 -1.17
N THR A 553 4.59 -12.32 -0.20
CA THR A 553 4.64 -12.66 1.23
C THR A 553 3.46 -12.07 1.98
N ILE A 554 2.65 -12.92 2.59
CA ILE A 554 1.49 -12.54 3.41
C ILE A 554 1.74 -12.93 4.87
N ASN A 555 1.98 -11.92 5.72
CA ASN A 555 2.16 -12.07 7.16
C ASN A 555 0.86 -11.93 7.96
N GLY A 556 -0.22 -11.44 7.34
CA GLY A 556 -1.54 -11.29 7.96
C GLY A 556 -2.47 -10.42 7.13
N GLY A 557 -3.68 -10.19 7.66
CA GLY A 557 -4.75 -9.43 7.00
C GLY A 557 -5.99 -10.27 6.70
N LYS A 558 -7.05 -9.61 6.24
CA LYS A 558 -8.23 -10.25 5.64
C LYS A 558 -8.19 -9.95 4.15
N ILE A 559 -8.07 -10.99 3.32
CA ILE A 559 -7.89 -10.86 1.88
C ILE A 559 -9.00 -11.66 1.20
N THR A 560 -9.75 -11.02 0.30
CA THR A 560 -10.79 -11.65 -0.51
C THR A 560 -10.52 -11.30 -1.95
N ILE A 561 -10.42 -12.31 -2.81
CA ILE A 561 -10.02 -12.15 -4.21
C ILE A 561 -11.05 -12.79 -5.13
N LYS A 562 -11.43 -12.04 -6.17
CA LYS A 562 -12.17 -12.53 -7.32
C LYS A 562 -11.44 -12.16 -8.60
N SER A 563 -10.96 -13.15 -9.33
CA SER A 563 -10.14 -13.01 -10.54
C SER A 563 -10.71 -13.80 -11.71
N ARG A 564 -10.43 -13.35 -12.94
CA ARG A 564 -10.83 -14.02 -14.20
C ARG A 564 -9.78 -15.02 -14.68
N ASP A 565 -8.55 -14.87 -14.23
CA ASP A 565 -7.47 -15.84 -14.32
C ASP A 565 -7.02 -16.17 -12.89
N ASP A 566 -5.77 -15.93 -12.54
CA ASP A 566 -5.20 -16.44 -11.31
C ASP A 566 -5.59 -15.64 -10.07
N GLY A 567 -5.79 -16.34 -8.96
CA GLY A 567 -6.07 -15.69 -7.69
C GLY A 567 -4.83 -15.00 -7.11
N MET A 568 -3.70 -15.70 -7.13
CA MET A 568 -2.38 -15.17 -6.79
C MET A 568 -1.39 -15.82 -7.74
N ASN A 569 -0.52 -15.03 -8.35
CA ASN A 569 0.50 -15.50 -9.27
C ASN A 569 1.87 -14.98 -8.82
N ALA A 570 2.81 -15.90 -8.57
CA ALA A 570 4.21 -15.58 -8.38
C ALA A 570 5.03 -16.00 -9.60
N ALA A 571 5.34 -15.03 -10.46
CA ALA A 571 6.01 -15.24 -11.73
C ALA A 571 7.01 -14.12 -12.04
N GLY A 572 7.81 -14.33 -13.09
CA GLY A 572 8.68 -13.28 -13.62
C GLY A 572 8.07 -12.70 -14.88
N GLY A 573 7.95 -11.38 -14.91
CA GLY A 573 7.62 -10.57 -16.08
C GLY A 573 8.18 -9.16 -15.86
N GLN A 574 8.77 -8.57 -16.89
CA GLN A 574 9.01 -7.14 -16.94
C GLN A 574 8.09 -6.63 -18.05
N ASP A 575 7.22 -5.67 -17.74
CA ASP A 575 6.37 -4.97 -18.73
C ASP A 575 7.18 -4.16 -19.79
N GLY A 576 8.50 -4.31 -19.81
CA GLY A 576 9.42 -3.60 -20.68
C GLY A 576 9.37 -4.11 -22.12
N THR A 577 8.60 -3.44 -22.96
CA THR A 577 8.66 -3.56 -24.42
C THR A 577 10.05 -3.19 -24.96
N THR A 578 10.93 -4.19 -25.19
CA THR A 578 11.93 -4.11 -26.27
C THR A 578 12.16 -5.48 -26.90
N SER A 579 11.27 -5.89 -27.81
CA SER A 579 11.61 -6.92 -28.81
C SER A 579 11.80 -6.27 -30.19
N THR A 580 13.02 -5.85 -30.49
CA THR A 580 13.40 -5.48 -31.86
C THR A 580 13.69 -6.75 -32.66
N GLY A 581 12.66 -7.36 -33.23
CA GLY A 581 12.81 -8.51 -34.13
C GLY A 581 11.55 -8.81 -34.94
N PRO A 582 11.59 -8.84 -36.28
CA PRO A 582 10.42 -9.15 -37.09
C PRO A 582 10.21 -10.67 -37.16
N GLY A 583 9.34 -11.20 -36.30
CA GLY A 583 8.85 -12.57 -36.40
C GLY A 583 8.37 -13.16 -35.08
N MET A 584 7.06 -13.01 -34.82
CA MET A 584 6.23 -13.64 -33.76
C MET A 584 6.10 -12.88 -32.42
N PRO A 585 4.88 -12.39 -32.07
CA PRO A 585 4.58 -11.83 -30.76
C PRO A 585 4.15 -12.94 -29.80
N GLY A 586 4.86 -13.03 -28.68
CA GLY A 586 4.60 -13.93 -27.57
C GLY A 586 5.81 -13.85 -26.65
N ASP A 587 5.58 -13.69 -25.35
CA ASP A 587 6.62 -13.89 -24.37
C ASP A 587 7.03 -15.36 -24.42
N TRP A 588 8.19 -15.65 -24.99
CA TRP A 588 8.67 -17.03 -25.06
C TRP A 588 9.35 -17.32 -23.73
N PHE A 589 8.57 -17.87 -22.78
CA PHE A 589 9.06 -18.71 -21.69
C PHE A 589 9.86 -19.88 -22.28
N HIS A 590 11.10 -19.60 -22.66
CA HIS A 590 12.04 -20.62 -23.07
C HIS A 590 12.41 -21.43 -21.84
N LYS A 591 11.98 -22.70 -21.84
CA LYS A 591 12.67 -23.78 -21.12
C LYS A 591 14.15 -23.79 -21.52
N GLY A 592 14.99 -22.99 -20.85
CA GLY A 592 16.35 -22.80 -21.34
C GLY A 592 17.24 -21.81 -20.58
N ASP A 593 16.72 -20.71 -20.02
CA ASP A 593 17.56 -19.78 -19.24
C ASP A 593 17.63 -20.17 -17.75
N SER A 594 18.15 -21.40 -17.58
CA SER A 594 19.14 -21.87 -16.61
C SER A 594 19.11 -21.37 -15.15
N ALA A 595 18.85 -22.35 -14.28
CA ALA A 595 19.25 -22.52 -12.88
C ALA A 595 18.23 -22.10 -11.80
N SER A 596 17.37 -23.07 -11.43
CA SER A 596 16.43 -23.05 -10.30
C SER A 596 15.22 -22.11 -10.45
N SER A 597 14.08 -22.70 -10.83
CA SER A 597 12.74 -22.08 -10.75
C SER A 597 12.26 -21.80 -9.32
N THR A 598 13.03 -22.15 -8.26
CA THR A 598 12.68 -21.87 -6.85
C THR A 598 12.70 -20.38 -6.46
N LYS A 599 13.03 -19.49 -7.42
CA LYS A 599 13.15 -18.05 -7.22
C LYS A 599 11.82 -17.42 -6.80
N TYR A 600 10.74 -17.74 -7.51
CA TYR A 600 9.42 -17.15 -7.27
C TYR A 600 8.70 -17.90 -6.15
N GLN A 601 8.16 -17.16 -5.17
CA GLN A 601 7.59 -17.77 -3.98
C GLN A 601 6.31 -17.07 -3.53
N ILE A 602 5.33 -17.89 -3.16
CA ILE A 602 4.18 -17.45 -2.36
C ILE A 602 4.36 -17.97 -0.93
N ILE A 603 4.53 -17.05 0.03
CA ILE A 603 4.72 -17.36 1.45
C ILE A 603 3.55 -16.80 2.26
N ILE A 604 2.70 -17.69 2.77
CA ILE A 604 1.57 -17.34 3.64
C ILE A 604 1.92 -17.69 5.08
N ASN A 605 2.43 -16.71 5.83
CA ASN A 605 2.75 -16.86 7.24
C ASN A 605 1.51 -16.78 8.14
N ASN A 606 0.51 -15.99 7.77
CA ASN A 606 -0.79 -15.87 8.46
C ASN A 606 -1.82 -15.13 7.60
N GLY A 607 -3.06 -15.03 8.07
CA GLY A 607 -4.13 -14.27 7.40
C GLY A 607 -5.47 -15.00 7.41
N ASP A 608 -6.52 -14.31 6.97
CA ASP A 608 -7.81 -14.88 6.59
C ASP A 608 -8.02 -14.60 5.10
N ILE A 609 -7.71 -15.59 4.26
CA ILE A 609 -7.58 -15.45 2.81
C ILE A 609 -8.65 -16.30 2.14
N THR A 610 -9.45 -15.66 1.28
CA THR A 610 -10.41 -16.35 0.42
C THR A 610 -10.17 -15.96 -1.03
N VAL A 611 -10.00 -16.95 -1.90
CA VAL A 611 -9.77 -16.78 -3.34
C VAL A 611 -10.91 -17.42 -4.11
N ASP A 612 -11.43 -16.74 -5.13
CA ASP A 612 -12.35 -17.23 -6.15
C ASP A 612 -11.76 -16.90 -7.53
N ALA A 613 -11.11 -17.87 -8.14
CA ALA A 613 -10.34 -17.71 -9.37
C ALA A 613 -10.92 -18.59 -10.48
N ASP A 614 -11.09 -18.02 -11.68
CA ASP A 614 -11.47 -18.77 -12.88
C ASP A 614 -10.24 -19.45 -13.54
N GLY A 615 -9.04 -18.90 -13.31
CA GLY A 615 -7.72 -19.49 -13.53
C GLY A 615 -7.26 -20.36 -12.35
N ASP A 616 -5.95 -20.43 -12.17
CA ASP A 616 -5.31 -21.09 -11.04
C ASP A 616 -5.63 -20.36 -9.72
N GLY A 617 -5.86 -21.15 -8.68
CA GLY A 617 -6.22 -20.58 -7.39
C GLY A 617 -5.06 -19.82 -6.74
N ILE A 618 -3.94 -20.50 -6.58
CA ILE A 618 -2.66 -19.94 -6.14
C ILE A 618 -1.62 -20.59 -7.03
N ASP A 619 -0.98 -19.81 -7.89
CA ASP A 619 0.06 -20.22 -8.82
C ASP A 619 1.40 -19.61 -8.44
N SER A 620 2.46 -20.40 -8.57
CA SER A 620 3.83 -19.95 -8.39
C SER A 620 4.73 -20.72 -9.33
N ASN A 621 5.44 -20.02 -10.20
CA ASN A 621 6.47 -20.64 -11.04
C ASN A 621 7.61 -21.27 -10.21
N GLY A 622 7.67 -21.02 -8.90
CA GLY A 622 8.57 -21.68 -7.96
C GLY A 622 7.85 -22.43 -6.84
N ASN A 623 7.82 -21.83 -5.64
CA ASN A 623 7.38 -22.50 -4.42
C ASN A 623 6.11 -21.88 -3.83
N ILE A 624 5.40 -22.68 -3.04
CA ILE A 624 4.30 -22.23 -2.19
C ILE A 624 4.53 -22.71 -0.75
N PHE A 625 4.39 -21.81 0.23
CA PHE A 625 4.55 -22.14 1.65
C PHE A 625 3.36 -21.65 2.49
N PHE A 626 2.64 -22.59 3.09
CA PHE A 626 1.59 -22.31 4.07
C PHE A 626 2.12 -22.53 5.49
N LYS A 627 2.32 -21.46 6.27
CA LYS A 627 2.86 -21.54 7.64
C LYS A 627 1.85 -21.18 8.73
N GLY A 628 0.74 -20.57 8.37
CA GLY A 628 -0.31 -20.17 9.31
C GLY A 628 -1.54 -19.61 8.63
N GLY A 629 -2.48 -19.08 9.42
CA GLY A 629 -3.71 -18.48 8.92
C GLY A 629 -4.79 -19.49 8.49
N THR A 630 -5.79 -18.97 7.80
CA THR A 630 -6.85 -19.73 7.11
C THR A 630 -6.83 -19.32 5.65
N VAL A 631 -6.69 -20.29 4.75
CA VAL A 631 -6.71 -20.09 3.30
C VAL A 631 -7.80 -20.96 2.71
N ILE A 632 -8.74 -20.31 2.03
CA ILE A 632 -9.84 -20.96 1.31
C ILE A 632 -9.70 -20.59 -0.17
N VAL A 633 -9.52 -21.56 -1.03
CA VAL A 633 -9.38 -21.37 -2.47
C VAL A 633 -10.54 -22.07 -3.18
N ASN A 634 -11.34 -21.31 -3.90
CA ASN A 634 -12.30 -21.78 -4.87
C ASN A 634 -11.66 -21.60 -6.25
N GLY A 635 -10.80 -22.56 -6.62
CA GLY A 635 -10.09 -22.56 -7.90
C GLY A 635 -10.96 -22.98 -9.07
N SER A 636 -10.36 -23.04 -10.24
CA SER A 636 -11.08 -23.24 -11.49
C SER A 636 -11.98 -24.48 -11.53
N THR A 637 -13.04 -24.38 -12.33
CA THR A 637 -13.86 -25.52 -12.73
C THR A 637 -13.33 -26.22 -14.00
N ASN A 638 -12.33 -25.63 -14.66
CA ASN A 638 -11.65 -26.15 -15.84
C ASN A 638 -10.53 -27.12 -15.42
N GLY A 639 -10.41 -28.26 -16.10
CA GLY A 639 -9.37 -29.26 -15.80
C GLY A 639 -7.95 -28.88 -16.25
N GLY A 640 -7.79 -27.78 -16.99
CA GLY A 640 -6.50 -27.20 -17.36
C GLY A 640 -5.97 -26.18 -16.37
N ASN A 641 -6.59 -26.06 -15.18
CA ASN A 641 -6.18 -25.23 -14.05
C ASN A 641 -6.33 -26.05 -12.75
N GLY A 642 -5.55 -25.70 -11.74
CA GLY A 642 -5.53 -26.21 -10.38
C GLY A 642 -6.07 -25.22 -9.35
N ALA A 643 -6.37 -25.74 -8.15
CA ALA A 643 -6.60 -24.88 -6.98
C ALA A 643 -5.28 -24.43 -6.33
N LEU A 644 -4.21 -25.18 -6.60
CA LEU A 644 -2.82 -24.89 -6.26
C LEU A 644 -2.02 -25.32 -7.49
N ASP A 645 -1.17 -24.45 -8.00
CA ASP A 645 -0.18 -24.75 -9.01
C ASP A 645 1.18 -24.23 -8.54
N TYR A 646 2.23 -25.02 -8.75
CA TYR A 646 3.58 -24.63 -8.38
C TYR A 646 4.59 -25.29 -9.31
N GLY A 647 5.75 -24.66 -9.46
CA GLY A 647 6.78 -25.07 -10.41
C GLY A 647 7.04 -26.58 -10.47
N ASP A 648 7.24 -27.09 -11.68
CA ASP A 648 7.34 -28.53 -11.99
C ASP A 648 8.73 -29.14 -11.75
N SER A 649 9.72 -28.30 -11.44
CA SER A 649 11.09 -28.71 -11.13
C SER A 649 11.14 -29.61 -9.89
N SER A 650 12.10 -30.54 -9.87
CA SER A 650 12.31 -31.42 -8.71
C SER A 650 12.67 -30.69 -7.41
N ASP A 651 13.11 -29.43 -7.53
CA ASP A 651 13.50 -28.59 -6.40
C ASP A 651 12.36 -27.65 -5.94
N CYS A 652 11.26 -27.57 -6.71
CA CYS A 652 10.08 -26.79 -6.35
C CYS A 652 9.19 -27.54 -5.36
N VAL A 653 8.63 -26.82 -4.39
CA VAL A 653 7.84 -27.40 -3.31
C VAL A 653 6.60 -26.57 -3.00
N CYS A 654 5.52 -27.27 -2.66
CA CYS A 654 4.35 -26.72 -1.99
C CYS A 654 4.23 -27.34 -0.59
N GLU A 655 4.60 -26.60 0.46
CA GLU A 655 4.70 -27.15 1.81
C GLU A 655 3.75 -26.50 2.82
N ILE A 656 3.23 -27.33 3.72
CA ILE A 656 2.36 -26.89 4.81
C ILE A 656 3.04 -27.18 6.15
N SER A 657 3.26 -26.11 6.91
CA SER A 657 3.82 -26.16 8.27
C SER A 657 2.87 -25.63 9.34
N GLY A 658 1.75 -25.02 8.96
CA GLY A 658 0.73 -24.57 9.90
C GLY A 658 -0.49 -23.98 9.21
N GLY A 659 -1.52 -23.69 10.01
CA GLY A 659 -2.76 -23.04 9.54
C GLY A 659 -3.81 -24.02 9.03
N THR A 660 -4.88 -23.49 8.44
CA THR A 660 -5.95 -24.27 7.79
C THR A 660 -5.94 -23.97 6.30
N LEU A 661 -5.92 -25.01 5.47
CA LEU A 661 -6.02 -24.91 4.02
C LEU A 661 -7.22 -25.72 3.53
N ILE A 662 -8.07 -25.09 2.73
CA ILE A 662 -9.11 -25.71 1.93
C ILE A 662 -8.93 -25.18 0.51
N ALA A 663 -8.40 -25.98 -0.41
CA ALA A 663 -8.24 -25.58 -1.81
C ALA A 663 -9.02 -26.55 -2.71
N ALA A 664 -10.08 -26.07 -3.34
CA ALA A 664 -11.00 -26.86 -4.13
C ALA A 664 -10.98 -26.44 -5.60
N GLY A 665 -10.99 -27.41 -6.51
CA GLY A 665 -10.98 -27.16 -7.95
C GLY A 665 -11.29 -28.42 -8.76
N ALA A 666 -11.03 -28.35 -10.07
CA ALA A 666 -11.04 -29.51 -10.95
C ALA A 666 -9.93 -30.51 -10.57
N VAL A 667 -10.01 -31.75 -11.10
CA VAL A 667 -9.02 -32.83 -10.85
C VAL A 667 -7.99 -32.97 -11.98
N GLY A 668 -8.07 -32.16 -13.04
CA GLY A 668 -7.23 -32.33 -14.23
C GLY A 668 -5.77 -31.94 -14.00
N MET A 669 -5.53 -30.78 -13.39
CA MET A 669 -4.22 -30.28 -12.96
C MET A 669 -4.15 -30.13 -11.44
N ASP A 670 -4.76 -31.04 -10.68
CA ASP A 670 -4.77 -30.89 -9.22
C ASP A 670 -3.41 -31.28 -8.59
N ALA A 671 -2.75 -30.29 -8.00
CA ALA A 671 -1.53 -30.53 -7.24
C ALA A 671 -1.84 -30.88 -5.77
N ALA A 672 -0.93 -31.64 -5.15
CA ALA A 672 -0.99 -31.96 -3.72
C ALA A 672 0.28 -31.42 -3.03
N PRO A 673 0.21 -31.02 -1.75
CA PRO A 673 1.39 -30.58 -1.02
C PRO A 673 2.51 -31.63 -1.03
N THR A 674 3.75 -31.18 -1.05
CA THR A 674 4.93 -32.05 -1.10
C THR A 674 5.23 -32.68 0.27
N SER A 675 6.08 -33.71 0.24
CA SER A 675 6.41 -34.54 1.40
C SER A 675 7.27 -33.85 2.46
N GLY A 676 7.83 -32.67 2.17
CA GLY A 676 8.56 -31.83 3.13
C GLY A 676 7.66 -31.13 4.15
N SER A 677 6.34 -31.12 3.93
CA SER A 677 5.35 -30.59 4.87
C SER A 677 5.51 -31.17 6.29
N SER A 678 5.28 -30.35 7.32
CA SER A 678 5.24 -30.81 8.72
C SER A 678 3.82 -30.94 9.28
N GLN A 679 2.84 -30.35 8.59
CA GLN A 679 1.42 -30.50 8.87
C GLN A 679 0.78 -31.44 7.83
N PRO A 680 0.03 -32.48 8.24
CA PRO A 680 -0.59 -33.39 7.29
C PRO A 680 -1.70 -32.74 6.44
N ALA A 681 -1.80 -33.14 5.16
CA ALA A 681 -2.82 -32.71 4.22
C ALA A 681 -3.34 -33.89 3.37
N VAL A 682 -4.64 -33.85 3.07
CA VAL A 682 -5.28 -34.82 2.17
C VAL A 682 -5.86 -34.09 0.96
N ASN A 683 -5.51 -34.54 -0.24
CA ASN A 683 -6.25 -34.21 -1.45
C ASN A 683 -7.42 -35.21 -1.60
N VAL A 684 -8.63 -34.73 -1.34
CA VAL A 684 -9.87 -35.51 -1.47
C VAL A 684 -10.37 -35.42 -2.91
N ARG A 685 -10.21 -36.50 -3.68
CA ARG A 685 -10.78 -36.62 -5.03
C ARG A 685 -12.11 -37.36 -4.98
N LEU A 686 -13.16 -36.72 -5.49
CA LEU A 686 -14.48 -37.31 -5.64
C LEU A 686 -14.59 -38.08 -6.96
N SER A 687 -15.42 -39.13 -6.97
CA SER A 687 -15.64 -39.96 -8.16
C SER A 687 -16.33 -39.21 -9.31
N SER A 688 -16.95 -38.07 -9.02
CA SER A 688 -17.61 -37.19 -9.98
C SER A 688 -17.56 -35.75 -9.47
N GLN A 689 -17.64 -34.78 -10.38
CA GLN A 689 -17.72 -33.37 -10.02
C GLN A 689 -18.93 -33.10 -9.11
N ALA A 690 -18.68 -32.46 -7.97
CA ALA A 690 -19.69 -31.99 -7.04
C ALA A 690 -20.17 -30.58 -7.41
N SER A 691 -21.42 -30.27 -7.05
CA SER A 691 -21.97 -28.92 -7.22
C SER A 691 -21.40 -27.96 -6.17
N ALA A 692 -21.37 -26.67 -6.51
CA ALA A 692 -21.12 -25.59 -5.55
C ALA A 692 -21.99 -25.76 -4.29
N GLY A 693 -21.42 -25.46 -3.13
CA GLY A 693 -22.09 -25.58 -1.84
C GLY A 693 -22.17 -27.01 -1.28
N THR A 694 -21.65 -28.02 -1.99
CA THR A 694 -21.53 -29.39 -1.46
C THR A 694 -20.50 -29.42 -0.32
N TYR A 695 -20.89 -29.97 0.84
CA TYR A 695 -19.98 -30.15 1.96
C TYR A 695 -18.99 -31.28 1.69
N VAL A 696 -17.75 -31.08 2.13
CA VAL A 696 -16.74 -32.14 2.33
C VAL A 696 -16.27 -32.06 3.77
N VAL A 697 -16.44 -33.13 4.52
CA VAL A 697 -16.23 -33.18 5.97
C VAL A 697 -15.26 -34.30 6.31
N LEU A 698 -14.16 -33.95 6.97
CA LEU A 698 -13.24 -34.92 7.57
C LEU A 698 -13.68 -35.20 9.00
N LYS A 699 -13.94 -36.47 9.32
CA LYS A 699 -14.20 -36.93 10.68
C LYS A 699 -13.09 -37.85 11.18
N ASP A 700 -12.77 -37.77 12.46
CA ASP A 700 -11.85 -38.70 13.11
C ASP A 700 -12.50 -40.08 13.36
N SER A 701 -11.73 -41.02 13.92
CA SER A 701 -12.21 -42.37 14.26
C SER A 701 -13.35 -42.40 15.29
N ASP A 702 -13.49 -41.34 16.09
CA ASP A 702 -14.52 -41.21 17.11
C ASP A 702 -15.79 -40.55 16.56
N GLY A 703 -15.77 -40.15 15.28
CA GLY A 703 -16.88 -39.50 14.59
C GLY A 703 -16.95 -37.98 14.77
N ASN A 704 -15.94 -37.36 15.40
CA ASN A 704 -15.90 -35.91 15.56
C ASN A 704 -15.49 -35.23 14.26
N THR A 705 -16.14 -34.12 13.92
CA THR A 705 -15.74 -33.29 12.78
C THR A 705 -14.43 -32.57 13.06
N VAL A 706 -13.45 -32.77 12.17
CA VAL A 706 -12.11 -32.19 12.22
C VAL A 706 -12.04 -30.93 11.37
N LEU A 707 -12.51 -31.02 10.13
CA LEU A 707 -12.52 -29.94 9.15
C LEU A 707 -13.75 -30.08 8.24
N THR A 708 -14.29 -28.95 7.79
CA THR A 708 -15.42 -28.88 6.85
C THR A 708 -15.08 -27.88 5.77
N ALA A 709 -15.12 -28.33 4.52
CA ALA A 709 -15.09 -27.50 3.34
C ALA A 709 -16.49 -27.36 2.74
N GLN A 710 -16.78 -26.20 2.18
CA GLN A 710 -17.97 -25.93 1.39
C GLN A 710 -17.59 -25.02 0.22
N PRO A 711 -16.96 -25.57 -0.83
CA PRO A 711 -16.50 -24.77 -1.97
C PRO A 711 -17.65 -24.02 -2.64
N ALA A 712 -17.41 -22.78 -3.04
CA ALA A 712 -18.38 -21.89 -3.70
C ALA A 712 -18.56 -22.19 -5.20
N LYS A 713 -17.66 -22.99 -5.79
CA LYS A 713 -17.68 -23.40 -7.19
C LYS A 713 -17.89 -24.90 -7.32
N LYS A 714 -18.17 -25.38 -8.54
CA LYS A 714 -18.10 -26.82 -8.83
C LYS A 714 -16.67 -27.30 -8.63
N PHE A 715 -16.51 -28.49 -8.06
CA PHE A 715 -15.18 -29.03 -7.76
C PHE A 715 -15.20 -30.55 -7.86
N GLN A 716 -14.04 -31.15 -8.04
CA GLN A 716 -13.86 -32.60 -7.94
C GLN A 716 -12.71 -32.97 -7.00
N SER A 717 -11.76 -32.05 -6.82
CA SER A 717 -10.63 -32.17 -5.91
C SER A 717 -10.76 -31.14 -4.78
N VAL A 718 -10.39 -31.53 -3.55
CA VAL A 718 -10.27 -30.62 -2.40
C VAL A 718 -9.05 -30.99 -1.57
N VAL A 719 -8.01 -30.15 -1.61
CA VAL A 719 -6.88 -30.22 -0.67
C VAL A 719 -7.32 -29.67 0.68
N MET A 720 -7.18 -30.48 1.73
CA MET A 720 -7.63 -30.19 3.08
C MET A 720 -6.48 -30.39 4.08
N SER A 721 -6.11 -29.35 4.81
CA SER A 721 -5.15 -29.40 5.91
C SER A 721 -5.62 -28.58 7.11
N SER A 722 -5.32 -29.06 8.33
CA SER A 722 -5.63 -28.37 9.59
C SER A 722 -4.70 -28.86 10.69
N PRO A 723 -4.41 -28.04 11.73
CA PRO A 723 -3.56 -28.47 12.85
C PRO A 723 -4.18 -29.62 13.68
N LYS A 724 -5.45 -29.95 13.43
CA LYS A 724 -6.16 -31.08 14.05
C LYS A 724 -5.92 -32.42 13.33
N ILE A 725 -5.36 -32.40 12.12
CA ILE A 725 -5.01 -33.61 11.37
C ILE A 725 -3.63 -34.08 11.85
N GLN A 726 -3.49 -35.36 12.18
CA GLN A 726 -2.30 -35.94 12.80
C GLN A 726 -1.76 -37.11 11.98
N LEU A 727 -0.43 -37.16 11.86
CA LEU A 727 0.27 -38.31 11.28
C LEU A 727 -0.03 -39.58 12.08
N GLY A 728 -0.24 -40.69 11.37
CA GLY A 728 -0.57 -42.01 11.94
C GLY A 728 -2.04 -42.17 12.36
N LYS A 729 -2.89 -41.17 12.17
CA LYS A 729 -4.33 -41.26 12.45
C LYS A 729 -5.14 -41.52 11.17
N THR A 730 -6.30 -42.12 11.35
CA THR A 730 -7.27 -42.38 10.29
C THR A 730 -8.42 -41.39 10.36
N TYR A 731 -8.78 -40.85 9.21
CA TYR A 731 -9.92 -39.95 9.04
C TYR A 731 -10.83 -40.50 7.96
N THR A 732 -12.13 -40.22 8.06
CA THR A 732 -13.13 -40.61 7.05
C THR A 732 -13.69 -39.36 6.40
N VAL A 733 -13.70 -39.36 5.07
CA VAL A 733 -14.32 -38.33 4.24
C VAL A 733 -15.84 -38.55 4.22
N TYR A 734 -16.61 -37.48 4.41
CA TYR A 734 -18.04 -37.44 4.20
C TYR A 734 -18.38 -36.30 3.27
N TYR A 735 -19.36 -36.46 2.38
CA TYR A 735 -19.76 -35.39 1.47
C TYR A 735 -21.26 -35.40 1.16
N GLY A 736 -21.83 -34.23 0.87
CA GLY A 736 -23.26 -34.09 0.57
C GLY A 736 -23.73 -32.64 0.68
N SER A 737 -24.96 -32.36 0.22
CA SER A 737 -25.56 -31.03 0.27
C SER A 737 -26.18 -30.67 1.63
N ASP A 738 -26.44 -31.67 2.50
CA ASP A 738 -26.98 -31.50 3.84
C ASP A 738 -26.03 -32.12 4.87
N LEU A 739 -25.56 -31.33 5.85
CA LEU A 739 -24.70 -31.78 6.95
C LEU A 739 -25.34 -32.88 7.80
N ASN A 740 -26.67 -32.99 7.82
CA ASN A 740 -27.39 -34.03 8.56
C ASN A 740 -27.49 -35.35 7.78
N SER A 741 -27.20 -35.34 6.48
CA SER A 741 -27.36 -36.49 5.58
C SER A 741 -26.17 -36.62 4.62
N LEU A 742 -24.97 -36.73 5.19
CA LEU A 742 -23.75 -36.89 4.40
C LEU A 742 -23.53 -38.34 3.95
N THR A 743 -23.07 -38.49 2.70
CA THR A 743 -22.58 -39.76 2.15
C THR A 743 -21.20 -40.05 2.73
N LYS A 744 -21.00 -41.27 3.22
CA LYS A 744 -19.68 -41.74 3.67
C LYS A 744 -18.82 -42.07 2.45
N GLY A 745 -17.68 -41.42 2.32
CA GLY A 745 -16.66 -41.68 1.30
C GLY A 745 -15.50 -42.52 1.82
N ASP A 746 -14.33 -42.32 1.21
CA ASP A 746 -13.09 -43.03 1.55
C ASP A 746 -12.58 -42.68 2.95
N SER A 747 -11.85 -43.62 3.55
CA SER A 747 -11.03 -43.36 4.73
C SER A 747 -9.56 -43.22 4.34
N VAL A 748 -8.87 -42.25 4.94
CA VAL A 748 -7.43 -42.00 4.75
C VAL A 748 -6.71 -42.22 6.07
N THR A 749 -5.68 -43.05 6.06
CA THR A 749 -4.72 -43.18 7.17
C THR A 749 -3.46 -42.42 6.78
N PHE A 750 -3.09 -41.40 7.56
CA PHE A 750 -1.93 -40.56 7.26
C PHE A 750 -0.62 -41.30 7.57
N THR A 751 -0.15 -42.09 6.61
CA THR A 751 1.18 -42.74 6.66
C THR A 751 2.31 -41.80 6.25
N SER A 752 1.97 -40.74 5.52
CA SER A 752 2.81 -39.59 5.18
C SER A 752 2.05 -38.29 5.46
N VAL A 753 2.77 -37.17 5.40
CA VAL A 753 2.20 -35.82 5.57
C VAL A 753 1.39 -35.35 4.37
N SER A 754 1.52 -35.99 3.21
CA SER A 754 0.69 -35.76 2.04
C SER A 754 0.04 -37.08 1.62
N MET A 755 -1.27 -37.06 1.43
CA MET A 755 -2.09 -38.22 1.07
C MET A 755 -3.15 -37.79 0.05
N SER A 756 -3.66 -38.74 -0.73
CA SER A 756 -4.83 -38.51 -1.59
C SER A 756 -5.87 -39.63 -1.42
N THR A 757 -7.15 -39.31 -1.60
CA THR A 757 -8.23 -40.30 -1.73
C THR A 757 -8.69 -40.42 -3.19
N GLY A 758 -9.46 -41.47 -3.53
CA GLY A 758 -9.88 -41.73 -4.90
C GLY A 758 -8.74 -42.16 -5.84
N SER A 759 -9.10 -42.83 -6.93
CA SER A 759 -8.14 -43.16 -8.00
C SER A 759 -7.91 -41.94 -8.90
N SER A 760 -6.66 -41.55 -9.16
CA SER A 760 -6.36 -40.76 -10.35
C SER A 760 -6.66 -41.61 -11.59
N SER A 761 -7.45 -41.10 -12.53
CA SER A 761 -7.22 -41.50 -13.91
C SER A 761 -5.86 -40.94 -14.27
N SER A 762 -4.87 -41.82 -14.44
CA SER A 762 -3.52 -41.46 -14.85
C SER A 762 -3.51 -40.63 -16.14
N GLY A 763 -3.41 -39.31 -16.02
CA GLY A 763 -2.60 -38.51 -16.94
C GLY A 763 -1.23 -38.38 -16.29
N GLY A 764 -0.18 -38.95 -16.91
CA GLY A 764 1.21 -38.84 -16.42
C GLY A 764 1.60 -37.37 -16.21
N TRP A 765 2.56 -37.05 -15.35
CA TRP A 765 3.97 -37.40 -15.54
C TRP A 765 4.64 -37.89 -14.24
N GLY A 766 5.38 -38.99 -14.35
CA GLY A 766 6.09 -39.62 -13.25
C GLY A 766 7.52 -39.08 -13.05
N GLY A 767 7.94 -39.06 -11.78
CA GLY A 767 9.35 -38.93 -11.39
C GLY A 767 10.21 -40.15 -11.79
N PRO A 768 11.55 -40.08 -11.58
CA PRO A 768 12.55 -40.50 -12.56
C PRO A 768 12.99 -41.96 -12.42
N GLY A 769 13.17 -42.63 -13.57
CA GLY A 769 13.95 -43.87 -13.65
C GLY A 769 13.55 -44.78 -14.80
N GLY A 770 14.34 -44.81 -15.88
CA GLY A 770 14.22 -45.87 -16.89
C GLY A 770 14.66 -45.47 -18.30
N GLN A 771 15.78 -46.03 -18.73
CA GLN A 771 16.43 -45.92 -20.04
C GLN A 771 15.50 -46.07 -21.27
N GLY A 772 15.66 -45.16 -22.24
CA GLY A 772 15.92 -45.45 -23.67
C GLY A 772 14.77 -45.93 -24.57
N GLY A 773 14.37 -45.08 -25.54
CA GLY A 773 13.67 -45.49 -26.77
C GLY A 773 12.92 -44.34 -27.48
N PRO A 774 12.89 -44.26 -28.83
CA PRO A 774 12.82 -42.99 -29.55
C PRO A 774 11.43 -42.53 -30.00
N GLY A 775 11.23 -41.20 -30.00
CA GLY A 775 10.53 -40.44 -31.05
C GLY A 775 9.00 -40.59 -31.17
N GLY A 776 8.27 -39.58 -30.69
CA GLY A 776 6.86 -39.34 -31.03
C GLY A 776 6.51 -37.86 -30.87
N GLN A 777 6.03 -37.24 -31.95
CA GLN A 777 5.79 -35.82 -32.14
C GLN A 777 4.74 -35.18 -31.20
N GLY A 778 5.15 -34.04 -30.63
CA GLY A 778 4.43 -32.81 -30.28
C GLY A 778 2.90 -32.76 -30.32
N GLY A 779 2.32 -32.45 -29.15
CA GLY A 779 1.09 -31.66 -29.00
C GLY A 779 1.43 -30.41 -28.16
N PRO A 780 0.89 -29.22 -28.48
CA PRO A 780 1.32 -27.97 -27.89
C PRO A 780 0.84 -27.87 -26.43
N GLY A 781 1.79 -27.84 -25.49
CA GLY A 781 1.54 -27.35 -24.13
C GLY A 781 1.32 -25.84 -24.19
N GLY A 782 0.32 -25.37 -23.45
CA GLY A 782 0.04 -23.94 -23.31
C GLY A 782 1.23 -23.24 -22.67
N SER A 783 1.90 -22.42 -23.46
CA SER A 783 2.63 -21.27 -22.96
C SER A 783 1.57 -20.27 -22.51
N ARG A 784 1.48 -20.07 -21.19
CA ARG A 784 0.88 -18.88 -20.59
C ARG A 784 2.00 -17.88 -20.41
#